data_AF-A0A519SG61-F1
#
_entry.id   AF-A0A519SG61-F1
#
_cell.length_a   1.000
_cell.length_b   1.000
_cell.length_c   1.000
_cell.angle_alpha   90.00
_cell.angle_beta   90.00
_cell.angle_gamma   90.00
#
_symmetry.space_group_name_H-M   'P 1'
#
loop_
_entity.id
_entity.type
_entity.pdbx_description
1 polymer ?
#
loop_
_entity_poly.entity_id
_entity_poly.type
_entity_poly.pdbx_seq_one_letter_code
_entity_poly.pdbx_strand_id
1 'polypeptide(L)'
;MKRVLLFILLFVGSADAKAAIFIVTNNLNSGTGSLRDAIEKANTNGTADVDYIYFNLPGSSLADVTIALETELPILIANIIIDGTTQPFSALGNPNIKISLTRVVATYFNGLRMDNANKIEVYGLLFGNFQSDPLGAIEDKKGGIYLYNSKDIVIGAPNKPNCFVGCYAGILSPFVIPKFFIENVKISSNIFGLAENGLTVAPNETGIDISFIKGGIIGGDTPEEGNLVTGNTRTGIALGGAEGIYKIANNIIGLDKNFNPKPTLAAKGIYVNGGTSAPIITDNIVGVQSIAIHVDYVNDGFVIARNKIGTGKLGIENFSNALGIHINFSNTKGLIGGSNVNDQNFIAYNKTAILVENSYPISIFKNSIYCNSTAAITFKNQSLNPAKISLISASEVSGVYSPNSIVELFYIDECNDCQGKTWFATVPTDAAGFWKYTGSIEGKITSLGTDANGATSNFSKPLIDDTDKQIIDPFCGQTTGSIKNLKVYNAGVFQWFNSAGLLVGNTRDLENVQAGTYYLKAGQMGACDVTSTTYTIGSLGNGIDDSNKRIADEICGASNGSIKNIGVANNLAKTWYNQQGDIVGNGSDLESIPAGSYFFKAGENSCEITSPVYVIKNVVKNYVVKNVIIKPASCGNSNGSITIQSYQTDKPVLFIWKDADGNAVGNNENLTDVSAGTYTLTASDGLNCENIAGSFTIESTESPIIDLTTMQSFISCDGKTINITDIQILGSTSPYNFQWIDSSGNLVYNELNLTAKPGKYYLKVVDKYGCEITSEVIDLDLLEKKKLQVPNSITPNGDGVNDTWRLPGAENYPNAEFFIFNRTGDRIFYSKGYDKEFDGTYNGKPLNVGVYYYVIDLKTDCGKLSGSLTILK
;
A
#
# COMPACT_ATOMS: atom_id res chain seq x y z
N MET A 1 -38.91 12.46 -47.71
CA MET A 1 -38.21 13.76 -47.58
C MET A 1 -39.02 14.69 -46.67
N LYS A 2 -38.36 15.25 -45.64
CA LYS A 2 -38.58 16.53 -44.89
C LYS A 2 -40.03 17.00 -44.62
N ARG A 3 -40.56 17.00 -43.38
CA ARG A 3 -40.38 17.93 -42.21
C ARG A 3 -40.73 19.41 -42.49
N VAL A 4 -41.50 20.03 -41.55
CA VAL A 4 -41.64 21.46 -41.13
C VAL A 4 -43.13 21.71 -40.76
N LEU A 5 -43.57 22.36 -39.67
CA LEU A 5 -43.04 22.85 -38.40
C LEU A 5 -44.25 23.46 -37.65
N LEU A 6 -44.49 23.15 -36.37
CA LEU A 6 -45.19 24.07 -35.46
C LEU A 6 -44.88 23.67 -34.00
N PHE A 7 -44.02 24.44 -33.34
CA PHE A 7 -43.91 24.43 -31.87
C PHE A 7 -43.86 25.88 -31.40
N ILE A 8 -44.81 26.22 -30.54
CA ILE A 8 -45.03 27.54 -29.97
C ILE A 8 -44.08 27.75 -28.78
N LEU A 9 -43.52 28.95 -28.75
CA LEU A 9 -42.65 29.54 -27.73
C LEU A 9 -43.21 29.41 -26.30
N LEU A 10 -42.39 28.86 -25.39
CA LEU A 10 -42.41 29.16 -23.96
C LEU A 10 -41.18 30.03 -23.66
N PHE A 11 -41.34 31.35 -23.69
CA PHE A 11 -40.35 32.27 -23.13
C PHE A 11 -40.53 32.26 -21.61
N VAL A 12 -39.73 31.43 -20.93
CA VAL A 12 -39.43 31.63 -19.52
C VAL A 12 -38.32 32.68 -19.49
N GLY A 13 -38.63 33.87 -18.96
CA GLY A 13 -37.62 34.90 -18.72
C GLY A 13 -36.58 34.36 -17.75
N SER A 14 -35.38 34.08 -18.24
CA SER A 14 -34.20 33.90 -17.40
C SER A 14 -33.85 35.27 -16.82
N ALA A 15 -34.16 35.49 -15.55
CA ALA A 15 -33.57 36.59 -14.82
C ALA A 15 -32.05 36.35 -14.78
N ASP A 16 -31.27 37.24 -15.37
CA ASP A 16 -29.82 37.21 -15.27
C ASP A 16 -29.42 37.29 -13.79
N ALA A 17 -28.80 36.22 -13.27
CA ALA A 17 -28.19 36.21 -11.95
C ALA A 17 -27.02 37.21 -11.95
N LYS A 18 -27.04 38.16 -11.01
CA LYS A 18 -25.99 39.17 -10.82
C LYS A 18 -25.25 38.91 -9.53
N ALA A 19 -23.96 39.25 -9.50
CA ALA A 19 -23.15 39.28 -8.27
C ALA A 19 -23.89 39.99 -7.11
N ALA A 20 -24.04 39.31 -5.98
CA ALA A 20 -24.70 39.84 -4.78
C ALA A 20 -23.77 39.83 -3.56
N ILE A 21 -24.04 40.74 -2.61
CA ILE A 21 -23.38 40.80 -1.30
C ILE A 21 -24.40 40.46 -0.22
N PHE A 22 -24.16 39.38 0.52
CA PHE A 22 -24.95 38.94 1.66
C PHE A 22 -24.19 39.23 2.96
N ILE A 23 -24.72 40.14 3.77
CA ILE A 23 -24.06 40.60 5.00
C ILE A 23 -24.60 39.81 6.20
N VAL A 24 -23.70 39.12 6.91
CA VAL A 24 -23.95 38.51 8.21
C VAL A 24 -23.96 39.60 9.28
N THR A 25 -25.04 39.71 10.04
CA THR A 25 -25.32 40.81 10.97
C THR A 25 -25.57 40.36 12.42
N ASN A 26 -25.64 39.05 12.67
CA ASN A 26 -25.68 38.49 14.02
C ASN A 26 -24.92 37.16 14.10
N ASN A 27 -24.53 36.79 15.32
CA ASN A 27 -23.74 35.59 15.61
C ASN A 27 -24.61 34.38 16.00
N LEU A 28 -25.90 34.39 15.67
CA LEU A 28 -26.83 33.32 15.98
C LEU A 28 -26.56 32.09 15.10
N ASN A 29 -26.87 30.90 15.62
CA ASN A 29 -26.77 29.62 14.89
C ASN A 29 -27.65 29.56 13.62
N SER A 30 -28.80 30.27 13.63
CA SER A 30 -29.75 30.32 12.52
C SER A 30 -30.64 31.56 12.59
N GLY A 31 -31.48 31.77 11.55
CA GLY A 31 -32.39 32.90 11.45
C GLY A 31 -31.87 34.03 10.57
N THR A 32 -32.72 35.03 10.31
CA THR A 32 -32.40 36.14 9.42
C THR A 32 -31.15 36.89 9.87
N GLY A 33 -30.24 37.16 8.94
CA GLY A 33 -28.97 37.85 9.20
C GLY A 33 -27.87 36.97 9.79
N SER A 34 -28.12 35.69 10.06
CA SER A 34 -27.09 34.72 10.44
C SER A 34 -26.23 34.29 9.24
N LEU A 35 -25.09 33.66 9.51
CA LEU A 35 -24.27 33.05 8.44
C LEU A 35 -25.05 32.00 7.65
N ARG A 36 -25.92 31.22 8.32
CA ARG A 36 -26.77 30.22 7.69
C ARG A 36 -27.71 30.84 6.64
N ASP A 37 -28.38 31.94 7.00
CA ASP A 37 -29.26 32.70 6.11
C ASP A 37 -28.48 33.31 4.93
N ALA A 38 -27.25 33.80 5.16
CA ALA A 38 -26.41 34.31 4.08
C ALA A 38 -25.99 33.22 3.08
N ILE A 39 -25.62 32.03 3.57
CA ILE A 39 -25.29 30.87 2.71
C ILE A 39 -26.51 30.41 1.90
N GLU A 40 -27.67 30.28 2.54
CA GLU A 40 -28.92 29.90 1.85
C GLU A 40 -29.28 30.89 0.73
N LYS A 41 -29.15 32.19 0.99
CA LYS A 41 -29.38 33.22 -0.01
C LYS A 41 -28.38 33.15 -1.17
N ALA A 42 -27.09 33.04 -0.88
CA ALA A 42 -26.06 32.88 -1.92
C ALA A 42 -26.32 31.64 -2.79
N ASN A 43 -26.64 30.50 -2.17
CA ASN A 43 -26.95 29.27 -2.89
C ASN A 43 -28.17 29.39 -3.83
N THR A 44 -29.10 30.32 -3.57
CA THR A 44 -30.32 30.53 -4.37
C THR A 44 -30.24 31.69 -5.37
N ASN A 45 -29.18 32.52 -5.30
CA ASN A 45 -29.01 33.70 -6.15
C ASN A 45 -28.51 33.36 -7.57
N GLY A 46 -27.98 32.15 -7.76
CA GLY A 46 -27.46 31.65 -9.05
C GLY A 46 -25.95 31.43 -9.03
N THR A 47 -25.39 30.97 -10.14
CA THR A 47 -23.96 30.57 -10.24
C THR A 47 -23.23 31.21 -11.42
N ALA A 48 -23.82 32.23 -12.04
CA ALA A 48 -23.21 32.92 -13.19
C ALA A 48 -22.08 33.86 -12.76
N ASP A 49 -22.32 34.63 -11.70
CA ASP A 49 -21.38 35.58 -11.10
C ASP A 49 -20.95 35.12 -9.70
N VAL A 50 -19.92 35.77 -9.15
CA VAL A 50 -19.44 35.52 -7.79
C VAL A 50 -20.30 36.27 -6.76
N ASP A 51 -20.78 35.53 -5.76
CA ASP A 51 -21.45 36.07 -4.59
C ASP A 51 -20.50 36.22 -3.41
N TYR A 52 -20.75 37.24 -2.61
CA TYR A 52 -19.89 37.61 -1.49
C TYR A 52 -20.67 37.50 -0.18
N ILE A 53 -20.13 36.76 0.79
CA ILE A 53 -20.62 36.68 2.15
C ILE A 53 -19.67 37.50 3.04
N TYR A 54 -20.15 38.66 3.49
CA TYR A 54 -19.41 39.61 4.33
C TYR A 54 -19.96 39.64 5.74
N PHE A 55 -19.19 40.16 6.69
CA PHE A 55 -19.54 40.20 8.10
C PHE A 55 -19.58 41.65 8.62
N ASN A 56 -20.63 41.94 9.38
CA ASN A 56 -20.79 43.18 10.13
C ASN A 56 -21.57 42.89 11.43
N LEU A 57 -20.99 42.03 12.27
CA LEU A 57 -21.52 41.69 13.58
C LEU A 57 -21.36 42.90 14.53
N PRO A 58 -22.38 43.22 15.35
CA PRO A 58 -22.28 44.27 16.36
C PRO A 58 -21.36 43.83 17.51
N GLY A 59 -20.87 44.78 18.30
CA GLY A 59 -20.08 44.50 19.51
C GLY A 59 -18.59 44.77 19.37
N SER A 60 -17.79 44.23 20.29
CA SER A 60 -16.31 44.42 20.31
C SER A 60 -15.54 43.30 21.02
N SER A 61 -16.22 42.26 21.53
CA SER A 61 -15.64 41.15 22.28
C SER A 61 -15.52 39.87 21.44
N LEU A 62 -14.78 38.89 21.96
CA LEU A 62 -14.67 37.57 21.34
C LEU A 62 -16.03 36.86 21.22
N ALA A 63 -16.90 37.02 22.21
CA ALA A 63 -18.24 36.43 22.20
C ALA A 63 -19.09 37.00 21.06
N ASP A 64 -18.97 38.31 20.79
CA ASP A 64 -19.74 38.99 19.74
C ASP A 64 -19.41 38.49 18.33
N VAL A 65 -18.17 38.05 18.10
CA VAL A 65 -17.70 37.52 16.80
C VAL A 65 -17.64 36.00 16.74
N THR A 66 -18.11 35.31 17.80
CA THR A 66 -18.18 33.85 17.84
C THR A 66 -19.59 33.38 17.46
N ILE A 67 -19.68 32.65 16.35
CA ILE A 67 -20.88 31.94 15.91
C ILE A 67 -20.82 30.53 16.50
N ALA A 68 -21.60 30.31 17.55
CA ALA A 68 -21.74 29.02 18.21
C ALA A 68 -22.68 28.13 17.39
N LEU A 69 -22.12 27.13 16.69
CA LEU A 69 -22.90 26.22 15.84
C LEU A 69 -23.42 25.04 16.64
N GLU A 70 -24.71 24.77 16.49
CA GLU A 70 -25.41 23.63 17.09
C GLU A 70 -25.76 22.56 16.04
N THR A 71 -25.76 22.92 14.75
CA THR A 71 -26.03 22.02 13.62
C THR A 71 -25.16 22.39 12.40
N GLU A 72 -24.96 21.43 11.48
CA GLU A 72 -24.19 21.63 10.24
C GLU A 72 -24.73 22.83 9.45
N LEU A 73 -23.85 23.68 8.91
CA LEU A 73 -24.22 24.78 8.03
C LEU A 73 -24.72 24.24 6.67
N PRO A 74 -25.53 25.01 5.91
CA PRO A 74 -25.95 24.62 4.58
C PRO A 74 -24.74 24.37 3.67
N ILE A 75 -24.85 23.37 2.79
CA ILE A 75 -23.77 23.01 1.85
C ILE A 75 -23.54 24.18 0.89
N LEU A 76 -22.28 24.57 0.72
CA LEU A 76 -21.88 25.58 -0.26
C LEU A 76 -21.81 24.95 -1.66
N ILE A 77 -22.40 25.63 -2.65
CA ILE A 77 -22.47 25.12 -4.03
C ILE A 77 -21.42 25.70 -4.97
N ALA A 78 -21.53 26.93 -5.47
CA ALA A 78 -20.56 27.45 -6.43
C ALA A 78 -20.50 28.98 -6.50
N ASN A 79 -19.31 29.51 -6.85
CA ASN A 79 -19.01 30.94 -7.02
C ASN A 79 -19.32 31.79 -5.77
N ILE A 80 -18.86 31.34 -4.60
CA ILE A 80 -19.10 32.04 -3.32
C ILE A 80 -17.76 32.39 -2.68
N ILE A 81 -17.61 33.64 -2.24
CA ILE A 81 -16.49 34.09 -1.41
C ILE A 81 -17.01 34.41 -0.01
N ILE A 82 -16.52 33.69 1.00
CA ILE A 82 -16.76 34.00 2.41
C ILE A 82 -15.55 34.75 2.95
N ASP A 83 -15.73 36.02 3.29
CA ASP A 83 -14.63 36.87 3.74
C ASP A 83 -14.87 37.44 5.14
N GLY A 84 -14.39 36.72 6.15
CA GLY A 84 -14.39 37.15 7.55
C GLY A 84 -13.58 38.40 7.81
N THR A 85 -12.60 38.74 6.95
CA THR A 85 -11.76 39.94 7.15
C THR A 85 -12.54 41.25 7.01
N THR A 86 -13.74 41.18 6.42
CA THR A 86 -14.66 42.31 6.26
C THR A 86 -15.30 42.78 7.57
N GLN A 87 -15.26 41.96 8.63
CA GLN A 87 -15.71 42.36 9.96
C GLN A 87 -14.94 43.64 10.40
N PRO A 88 -15.62 44.74 10.80
CA PRO A 88 -14.98 46.04 11.00
C PRO A 88 -13.91 46.10 12.09
N PHE A 89 -13.99 45.26 13.12
CA PHE A 89 -13.04 45.19 14.22
C PHE A 89 -12.46 43.77 14.37
N SER A 90 -11.34 43.64 15.10
CA SER A 90 -10.77 42.34 15.46
C SER A 90 -10.85 42.16 16.99
N ALA A 91 -11.31 40.99 17.42
CA ALA A 91 -11.38 40.60 18.84
C ALA A 91 -10.58 39.31 19.14
N LEU A 92 -9.87 38.79 18.14
CA LEU A 92 -9.07 37.56 18.19
C LEU A 92 -7.57 37.92 18.20
N GLY A 93 -6.70 36.98 18.61
CA GLY A 93 -5.26 37.22 18.72
C GLY A 93 -4.53 37.51 17.38
N ASN A 94 -5.23 37.39 16.25
CA ASN A 94 -4.76 37.74 14.92
C ASN A 94 -5.69 38.78 14.28
N PRO A 95 -5.18 39.94 13.84
CA PRO A 95 -6.02 41.01 13.32
C PRO A 95 -6.79 40.65 12.03
N ASN A 96 -6.32 39.64 11.29
CA ASN A 96 -6.91 39.21 10.03
C ASN A 96 -7.79 37.96 10.16
N ILE A 97 -7.89 37.37 11.36
CA ILE A 97 -8.88 36.33 11.67
C ILE A 97 -9.90 36.99 12.57
N LYS A 98 -11.11 37.21 12.07
CA LYS A 98 -12.08 38.10 12.75
C LYS A 98 -13.37 37.43 13.16
N ILE A 99 -13.68 36.26 12.61
CA ILE A 99 -14.89 35.50 12.93
C ILE A 99 -14.49 34.13 13.46
N SER A 100 -15.12 33.68 14.53
CA SER A 100 -14.96 32.31 15.05
C SER A 100 -16.21 31.49 14.76
N LEU A 101 -16.03 30.34 14.10
CA LEU A 101 -17.02 29.28 13.96
C LEU A 101 -16.64 28.16 14.92
N THR A 102 -17.49 27.87 15.91
CA THR A 102 -17.18 26.87 16.94
C THR A 102 -18.34 25.90 17.12
N ARG A 103 -18.06 24.59 17.07
CA ARG A 103 -19.03 23.56 17.44
C ARG A 103 -19.19 23.51 18.96
N VAL A 104 -20.42 23.70 19.45
CA VAL A 104 -20.72 23.78 20.90
C VAL A 104 -21.61 22.65 21.44
N VAL A 105 -21.98 21.68 20.60
CA VAL A 105 -22.80 20.52 20.97
C VAL A 105 -22.01 19.22 20.87
N ALA A 106 -22.52 18.14 21.45
CA ALA A 106 -21.88 16.83 21.42
C ALA A 106 -21.90 16.18 20.02
N THR A 107 -22.96 16.40 19.24
CA THR A 107 -23.12 15.85 17.88
C THR A 107 -21.99 16.32 16.96
N TYR A 108 -21.45 15.41 16.14
CA TYR A 108 -20.38 15.70 15.18
C TYR A 108 -20.94 16.18 13.84
N PHE A 109 -20.39 17.27 13.30
CA PHE A 109 -20.70 17.81 11.98
C PHE A 109 -19.55 18.68 11.47
N ASN A 110 -19.55 19.01 10.18
CA ASN A 110 -18.52 19.86 9.57
C ASN A 110 -18.78 21.35 9.84
N GLY A 111 -17.71 22.15 9.89
CA GLY A 111 -17.85 23.61 9.97
C GLY A 111 -18.46 24.19 8.70
N LEU A 112 -17.71 24.11 7.60
CA LEU A 112 -18.24 24.35 6.25
C LEU A 112 -18.18 23.07 5.44
N ARG A 113 -19.20 22.83 4.62
CA ARG A 113 -19.32 21.64 3.78
C ARG A 113 -19.48 22.02 2.33
N MET A 114 -18.69 21.41 1.46
CA MET A 114 -18.64 21.65 0.03
C MET A 114 -18.80 20.30 -0.69
N ASP A 115 -20.00 20.04 -1.22
CA ASP A 115 -20.32 18.82 -1.94
C ASP A 115 -20.62 19.17 -3.40
N ASN A 116 -19.84 18.63 -4.34
CA ASN A 116 -19.91 18.98 -5.77
C ASN A 116 -19.67 20.47 -6.03
N ALA A 117 -18.83 21.09 -5.20
CA ALA A 117 -18.69 22.53 -5.18
C ALA A 117 -17.66 23.06 -6.18
N ASN A 118 -17.82 24.31 -6.61
CA ASN A 118 -16.96 24.90 -7.64
C ASN A 118 -16.69 26.39 -7.40
N LYS A 119 -15.43 26.84 -7.45
CA LYS A 119 -15.07 28.28 -7.31
C LYS A 119 -15.53 28.86 -5.97
N ILE A 120 -15.06 28.29 -4.87
CA ILE A 120 -15.35 28.81 -3.52
C ILE A 120 -14.07 29.32 -2.89
N GLU A 121 -14.16 30.47 -2.22
CA GLU A 121 -13.05 31.03 -1.47
C GLU A 121 -13.44 31.29 -0.01
N VAL A 122 -12.55 31.00 0.94
CA VAL A 122 -12.80 31.15 2.38
C VAL A 122 -11.64 31.86 3.07
N TYR A 123 -11.94 32.95 3.77
CA TYR A 123 -10.95 33.85 4.37
C TYR A 123 -11.32 34.34 5.77
N GLY A 124 -10.32 34.53 6.64
CA GLY A 124 -10.46 35.28 7.89
C GLY A 124 -11.27 34.60 9.00
N LEU A 125 -11.42 33.27 8.95
CA LEU A 125 -12.23 32.49 9.89
C LEU A 125 -11.37 31.61 10.82
N LEU A 126 -11.78 31.51 12.08
CA LEU A 126 -11.34 30.46 13.01
C LEU A 126 -12.36 29.32 13.00
N PHE A 127 -11.89 28.09 12.82
CA PHE A 127 -12.68 26.86 12.95
C PHE A 127 -12.26 26.12 14.22
N GLY A 128 -13.18 26.06 15.19
CA GLY A 128 -12.93 25.51 16.53
C GLY A 128 -13.76 24.26 16.82
N ASN A 129 -13.10 23.23 17.34
CA ASN A 129 -13.75 22.05 17.95
C ASN A 129 -14.56 21.14 16.98
N PHE A 130 -14.30 21.19 15.67
CA PHE A 130 -14.93 20.29 14.69
C PHE A 130 -14.28 18.90 14.71
N GLN A 131 -14.56 18.17 15.79
CA GLN A 131 -14.10 16.81 16.01
C GLN A 131 -14.94 15.79 15.22
N SER A 132 -14.45 14.56 15.15
CA SER A 132 -15.15 13.41 14.58
C SER A 132 -15.41 12.36 15.65
N ASP A 133 -16.36 11.47 15.39
CA ASP A 133 -16.50 10.25 16.17
C ASP A 133 -15.19 9.44 16.11
N PRO A 134 -14.49 9.20 17.23
CA PRO A 134 -13.26 8.40 17.24
C PRO A 134 -13.47 6.97 16.73
N LEU A 135 -14.67 6.41 16.90
CA LEU A 135 -15.03 5.05 16.48
C LEU A 135 -15.71 5.02 15.10
N GLY A 136 -16.06 6.18 14.55
CA GLY A 136 -16.70 6.29 13.24
C GLY A 136 -15.78 5.85 12.10
N ALA A 137 -16.39 5.38 11.01
CA ALA A 137 -15.69 5.01 9.79
C ALA A 137 -14.93 6.21 9.17
N ILE A 138 -13.97 5.96 8.29
CA ILE A 138 -13.10 7.01 7.71
C ILE A 138 -13.93 7.96 6.83
N GLU A 139 -14.87 7.41 6.08
CA GLU A 139 -15.84 8.10 5.24
C GLU A 139 -16.80 9.01 6.04
N ASP A 140 -17.00 8.71 7.32
CA ASP A 140 -17.89 9.46 8.22
C ASP A 140 -17.18 10.52 9.04
N LYS A 141 -15.86 10.71 8.84
CA LYS A 141 -15.12 11.75 9.54
C LYS A 141 -15.60 13.14 9.11
N LYS A 142 -15.39 14.10 10.01
CA LYS A 142 -15.82 15.49 9.96
C LYS A 142 -14.61 16.40 10.17
N GLY A 143 -14.64 17.60 9.62
CA GLY A 143 -13.55 18.56 9.71
C GLY A 143 -14.03 20.00 9.84
N GLY A 144 -13.08 20.93 9.98
CA GLY A 144 -13.38 22.36 9.94
C GLY A 144 -13.98 22.76 8.59
N ILE A 145 -13.30 22.41 7.50
CA ILE A 145 -13.82 22.49 6.14
C ILE A 145 -13.83 21.08 5.54
N TYR A 146 -14.97 20.67 4.99
CA TYR A 146 -15.17 19.38 4.34
C TYR A 146 -15.34 19.55 2.83
N LEU A 147 -14.53 18.80 2.07
CA LEU A 147 -14.50 18.83 0.61
C LEU A 147 -14.90 17.46 0.05
N TYR A 148 -15.86 17.46 -0.87
CA TYR A 148 -16.29 16.26 -1.57
C TYR A 148 -16.62 16.58 -3.02
N ASN A 149 -15.97 15.87 -3.96
CA ASN A 149 -16.12 16.06 -5.41
C ASN A 149 -16.07 17.54 -5.85
N SER A 150 -15.16 18.32 -5.28
CA SER A 150 -15.16 19.78 -5.41
C SER A 150 -13.92 20.28 -6.16
N LYS A 151 -14.04 21.42 -6.83
CA LYS A 151 -12.96 21.99 -7.63
C LYS A 151 -12.83 23.51 -7.54
N ASP A 152 -11.65 24.03 -7.87
CA ASP A 152 -11.35 25.46 -7.88
C ASP A 152 -11.62 26.10 -6.49
N ILE A 153 -11.08 25.51 -5.43
CA ILE A 153 -11.32 25.98 -4.05
C ILE A 153 -10.08 26.71 -3.53
N VAL A 154 -10.27 27.89 -2.94
CA VAL A 154 -9.21 28.67 -2.29
C VAL A 154 -9.50 28.81 -0.80
N ILE A 155 -8.58 28.35 0.05
CA ILE A 155 -8.70 28.45 1.51
C ILE A 155 -7.49 29.23 2.01
N GLY A 156 -7.74 30.47 2.41
CA GLY A 156 -6.71 31.39 2.89
C GLY A 156 -5.88 32.02 1.78
N ALA A 157 -5.37 33.21 2.06
CA ALA A 157 -4.47 33.98 1.21
C ALA A 157 -3.61 34.91 2.09
N PRO A 158 -2.52 35.51 1.55
CA PRO A 158 -1.72 36.47 2.30
C PRO A 158 -2.59 37.60 2.89
N ASN A 159 -2.39 37.90 4.18
CA ASN A 159 -3.22 38.83 4.97
C ASN A 159 -4.70 38.43 5.15
N LYS A 160 -5.10 37.24 4.70
CA LYS A 160 -6.43 36.66 4.88
C LYS A 160 -6.36 35.20 5.36
N PRO A 161 -5.64 34.91 6.47
CA PRO A 161 -5.48 33.56 6.98
C PRO A 161 -6.79 33.01 7.53
N ASN A 162 -6.96 31.69 7.52
CA ASN A 162 -7.88 30.99 8.43
C ASN A 162 -7.08 30.28 9.53
N CYS A 163 -7.76 29.87 10.60
CA CYS A 163 -7.16 29.11 11.69
C CYS A 163 -8.02 27.90 12.06
N PHE A 164 -7.39 26.76 12.34
CA PHE A 164 -8.06 25.49 12.63
C PHE A 164 -7.52 24.88 13.91
N VAL A 165 -8.38 24.71 14.92
CA VAL A 165 -8.02 24.25 16.26
C VAL A 165 -9.02 23.26 16.85
N GLY A 166 -8.52 22.21 17.51
CA GLY A 166 -9.36 21.19 18.13
C GLY A 166 -10.20 20.38 17.13
N CYS A 167 -9.83 20.35 15.85
CA CYS A 167 -10.51 19.60 14.81
C CYS A 167 -9.96 18.16 14.70
N TYR A 168 -10.76 17.24 14.14
CA TYR A 168 -10.19 15.98 13.63
C TYR A 168 -9.23 16.29 12.47
N ALA A 169 -9.72 16.97 11.45
CA ALA A 169 -8.90 17.60 10.43
C ALA A 169 -9.33 19.05 10.24
N GLY A 170 -8.37 19.97 10.09
CA GLY A 170 -8.69 21.36 9.75
C GLY A 170 -9.42 21.44 8.42
N ILE A 171 -8.84 20.81 7.40
CA ILE A 171 -9.47 20.60 6.09
C ILE A 171 -9.50 19.10 5.81
N LEU A 172 -10.66 18.58 5.44
CA LEU A 172 -10.91 17.15 5.24
C LEU A 172 -11.50 16.86 3.87
N SER A 173 -10.94 15.87 3.18
CA SER A 173 -11.64 15.08 2.16
C SER A 173 -11.40 13.59 2.44
N PRO A 174 -12.42 12.83 2.83
CA PRO A 174 -12.24 11.45 3.27
C PRO A 174 -11.97 10.49 2.09
N PHE A 175 -11.34 9.36 2.39
CA PHE A 175 -11.14 8.29 1.43
C PHE A 175 -12.45 7.52 1.22
N VAL A 176 -13.12 7.76 0.09
CA VAL A 176 -14.40 7.15 -0.30
C VAL A 176 -14.28 6.37 -1.62
N ILE A 177 -15.14 5.36 -1.79
CA ILE A 177 -15.29 4.59 -3.04
C ILE A 177 -16.76 4.64 -3.48
N PRO A 178 -17.07 4.98 -4.76
CA PRO A 178 -16.15 5.32 -5.84
C PRO A 178 -15.37 6.61 -5.58
N LYS A 179 -14.19 6.73 -6.21
CA LYS A 179 -13.29 7.86 -6.02
C LYS A 179 -13.92 9.15 -6.55
N PHE A 180 -13.89 10.22 -5.75
CA PHE A 180 -14.28 11.56 -6.16
C PHE A 180 -13.11 12.51 -5.94
N PHE A 181 -12.74 13.27 -6.97
CA PHE A 181 -11.54 14.10 -6.93
C PHE A 181 -11.79 15.46 -6.29
N ILE A 182 -10.73 15.96 -5.66
CA ILE A 182 -10.60 17.35 -5.22
C ILE A 182 -9.64 18.05 -6.19
N GLU A 183 -10.18 18.85 -7.11
CA GLU A 183 -9.42 19.37 -8.25
C GLU A 183 -9.03 20.84 -8.07
N ASN A 184 -7.78 21.20 -8.41
CA ASN A 184 -7.32 22.59 -8.41
C ASN A 184 -7.60 23.37 -7.11
N VAL A 185 -7.21 22.80 -5.97
CA VAL A 185 -7.37 23.44 -4.65
C VAL A 185 -6.10 24.18 -4.23
N LYS A 186 -6.24 25.42 -3.75
CA LYS A 186 -5.17 26.21 -3.15
C LYS A 186 -5.45 26.43 -1.67
N ILE A 187 -4.57 25.93 -0.80
CA ILE A 187 -4.64 26.12 0.66
C ILE A 187 -3.41 26.88 1.09
N SER A 188 -3.54 28.15 1.43
CA SER A 188 -2.38 29.03 1.67
C SER A 188 -2.57 29.94 2.88
N SER A 189 -1.48 30.31 3.53
CA SER A 189 -1.44 31.29 4.63
C SER A 189 -2.23 30.91 5.89
N ASN A 190 -2.69 29.66 6.05
CA ASN A 190 -3.53 29.28 7.18
C ASN A 190 -2.70 28.78 8.38
N ILE A 191 -3.34 28.73 9.54
CA ILE A 191 -2.78 28.21 10.79
C ILE A 191 -3.52 26.92 11.17
N PHE A 192 -2.79 25.83 11.43
CA PHE A 192 -3.34 24.53 11.83
C PHE A 192 -2.66 24.02 13.09
N GLY A 193 -3.45 23.75 14.14
CA GLY A 193 -2.98 23.13 15.38
C GLY A 193 -2.33 24.08 16.37
N LEU A 194 -2.27 25.37 16.03
CA LEU A 194 -1.95 26.48 16.93
C LEU A 194 -3.17 27.39 17.03
N ALA A 195 -3.33 28.04 18.19
CA ALA A 195 -4.26 29.16 18.33
C ALA A 195 -3.95 30.23 17.29
N GLU A 196 -4.92 31.11 17.01
CA GLU A 196 -4.88 32.10 15.95
C GLU A 196 -3.70 33.08 16.07
N ASN A 197 -3.17 33.24 17.28
CA ASN A 197 -1.96 34.01 17.54
C ASN A 197 -0.68 33.39 16.92
N GLY A 198 -0.73 32.15 16.44
CA GLY A 198 0.36 31.39 15.81
C GLY A 198 1.47 30.97 16.78
N LEU A 199 1.20 30.93 18.09
CA LEU A 199 2.17 30.66 19.16
C LEU A 199 1.74 29.55 20.11
N THR A 200 0.47 29.53 20.51
CA THR A 200 -0.06 28.62 21.53
C THR A 200 -0.53 27.32 20.88
N VAL A 201 -0.09 26.16 21.39
CA VAL A 201 -0.52 24.86 20.85
C VAL A 201 -2.00 24.62 21.16
N ALA A 202 -2.78 24.31 20.12
CA ALA A 202 -4.21 24.01 20.17
C ALA A 202 -4.50 22.89 19.15
N PRO A 203 -4.16 21.64 19.51
CA PRO A 203 -3.89 20.56 18.57
C PRO A 203 -5.14 20.15 17.77
N ASN A 204 -4.94 19.80 16.50
CA ASN A 204 -5.85 18.93 15.74
C ASN A 204 -5.29 17.51 15.72
N GLU A 205 -6.05 16.51 15.25
CA GLU A 205 -5.44 15.22 14.89
C GLU A 205 -4.58 15.35 13.62
N THR A 206 -5.19 15.85 12.54
CA THR A 206 -4.49 16.19 11.30
C THR A 206 -4.69 17.67 10.94
N GLY A 207 -3.70 18.33 10.36
CA GLY A 207 -3.85 19.70 9.86
C GLY A 207 -4.70 19.73 8.59
N ILE A 208 -4.16 19.15 7.52
CA ILE A 208 -4.78 19.02 6.20
C ILE A 208 -4.83 17.53 5.86
N ASP A 209 -6.02 17.00 5.57
CA ASP A 209 -6.25 15.59 5.21
C ASP A 209 -7.09 15.53 3.94
N ILE A 210 -6.48 15.41 2.77
CA ILE A 210 -7.20 15.42 1.49
C ILE A 210 -6.92 14.14 0.73
N SER A 211 -7.93 13.29 0.64
CA SER A 211 -7.92 12.14 -0.26
C SER A 211 -8.28 12.57 -1.68
N PHE A 212 -7.68 11.89 -2.66
CA PHE A 212 -7.94 12.06 -4.10
C PHE A 212 -7.80 13.51 -4.59
N ILE A 213 -6.77 14.21 -4.11
CA ILE A 213 -6.40 15.50 -4.70
C ILE A 213 -5.85 15.28 -6.12
N LYS A 214 -6.29 16.12 -7.07
CA LYS A 214 -5.82 16.10 -8.46
C LYS A 214 -5.47 17.51 -8.89
N GLY A 215 -4.16 17.80 -8.92
CA GLY A 215 -3.69 19.18 -8.98
C GLY A 215 -3.93 19.93 -7.66
N GLY A 216 -3.26 21.07 -7.49
CA GLY A 216 -3.43 21.93 -6.32
C GLY A 216 -2.11 22.38 -5.69
N ILE A 217 -2.23 23.33 -4.76
CA ILE A 217 -1.12 24.01 -4.10
C ILE A 217 -1.41 24.08 -2.61
N ILE A 218 -0.58 23.42 -1.80
CA ILE A 218 -0.56 23.57 -0.34
C ILE A 218 0.60 24.49 0.04
N GLY A 219 0.25 25.72 0.42
CA GLY A 219 1.14 26.84 0.65
C GLY A 219 1.17 27.74 -0.59
N GLY A 220 2.35 28.02 -1.15
CA GLY A 220 2.47 28.82 -2.36
C GLY A 220 3.88 29.04 -2.86
N ASP A 221 4.06 30.03 -3.73
CA ASP A 221 5.35 30.38 -4.33
C ASP A 221 6.16 31.30 -3.43
N THR A 222 5.48 31.99 -2.50
CA THR A 222 6.09 32.95 -1.56
C THR A 222 6.01 32.46 -0.12
N PRO A 223 6.92 32.90 0.77
CA PRO A 223 6.83 32.60 2.20
C PRO A 223 5.52 33.04 2.86
N GLU A 224 4.92 34.14 2.40
CA GLU A 224 3.66 34.68 2.92
C GLU A 224 2.46 33.77 2.62
N GLU A 225 2.55 32.95 1.57
CA GLU A 225 1.54 31.95 1.23
C GLU A 225 1.71 30.63 2.00
N GLY A 226 2.82 30.47 2.72
CA GLY A 226 3.11 29.30 3.55
C GLY A 226 2.08 29.07 4.64
N ASN A 227 1.61 27.83 4.80
CA ASN A 227 0.79 27.49 5.97
C ASN A 227 1.68 27.24 7.19
N LEU A 228 1.17 27.58 8.37
CA LEU A 228 1.76 27.23 9.66
C LEU A 228 1.06 25.98 10.21
N VAL A 229 1.70 24.82 10.12
CA VAL A 229 1.09 23.51 10.40
C VAL A 229 1.81 22.85 11.59
N THR A 230 1.34 23.12 12.80
CA THR A 230 2.10 22.81 14.02
C THR A 230 1.18 22.39 15.16
N GLY A 231 1.59 21.40 15.96
CA GLY A 231 0.79 20.90 17.07
C GLY A 231 -0.20 19.79 16.70
N ASN A 232 -0.28 19.39 15.43
CA ASN A 232 -1.13 18.26 14.99
C ASN A 232 -0.56 16.94 15.51
N THR A 233 -1.42 16.04 15.99
CA THR A 233 -0.97 14.84 16.74
C THR A 233 -0.71 13.61 15.87
N ARG A 234 -1.25 13.55 14.65
CA ARG A 234 -1.10 12.42 13.71
C ARG A 234 -0.31 12.80 12.46
N THR A 235 -0.77 13.81 11.73
CA THR A 235 -0.10 14.28 10.51
C THR A 235 -0.29 15.79 10.32
N GLY A 236 0.72 16.51 9.84
CA GLY A 236 0.56 17.90 9.43
C GLY A 236 -0.26 17.99 8.13
N ILE A 237 0.31 17.49 7.04
CA ILE A 237 -0.30 17.47 5.70
C ILE A 237 -0.36 16.01 5.21
N ALA A 238 -1.55 15.50 4.96
CA ALA A 238 -1.80 14.16 4.44
C ALA A 238 -2.55 14.25 3.10
N LEU A 239 -1.92 13.77 2.02
CA LEU A 239 -2.53 13.69 0.70
C LEU A 239 -2.55 12.23 0.24
N GLY A 240 -3.71 11.58 0.35
CA GLY A 240 -3.88 10.14 0.10
C GLY A 240 -4.53 9.85 -1.25
N GLY A 241 -4.09 8.80 -1.96
CA GLY A 241 -4.66 8.46 -3.26
C GLY A 241 -4.62 9.60 -4.29
N ALA A 242 -3.67 10.52 -4.16
CA ALA A 242 -3.53 11.68 -5.02
C ALA A 242 -3.17 11.29 -6.46
N GLU A 243 -3.48 12.16 -7.42
CA GLU A 243 -3.18 11.93 -8.84
C GLU A 243 -2.62 13.20 -9.51
N GLY A 244 -1.75 13.00 -10.50
CA GLY A 244 -1.11 14.07 -11.24
C GLY A 244 -0.12 14.90 -10.41
N ILE A 245 0.21 16.08 -10.92
CA ILE A 245 1.18 17.00 -10.30
C ILE A 245 0.47 17.93 -9.33
N TYR A 246 0.96 18.02 -8.10
CA TYR A 246 0.54 19.00 -7.10
C TYR A 246 1.75 19.50 -6.31
N LYS A 247 1.62 20.70 -5.74
CA LYS A 247 2.72 21.40 -5.08
C LYS A 247 2.47 21.53 -3.58
N ILE A 248 3.50 21.25 -2.77
CA ILE A 248 3.52 21.53 -1.33
C ILE A 248 4.72 22.43 -1.08
N ALA A 249 4.50 23.72 -0.85
CA ALA A 249 5.61 24.66 -0.77
C ALA A 249 5.47 25.80 0.24
N ASN A 250 6.62 26.26 0.74
CA ASN A 250 6.74 27.35 1.72
C ASN A 250 6.04 27.10 3.06
N ASN A 251 5.65 25.87 3.39
CA ASN A 251 4.99 25.59 4.67
C ASN A 251 6.01 25.49 5.83
N ILE A 252 5.58 25.93 7.02
CA ILE A 252 6.33 25.77 8.27
C ILE A 252 5.62 24.71 9.10
N ILE A 253 6.32 23.63 9.43
CA ILE A 253 5.75 22.44 10.06
C ILE A 253 6.51 22.09 11.34
N GLY A 254 5.77 21.98 12.45
CA GLY A 254 6.32 21.65 13.78
C GLY A 254 6.95 22.82 14.54
N LEU A 255 6.97 24.03 13.95
CA LEU A 255 7.48 25.25 14.56
C LEU A 255 6.36 26.29 14.70
N ASP A 256 6.42 27.18 15.68
CA ASP A 256 5.52 28.33 15.74
C ASP A 256 5.93 29.44 14.77
N LYS A 257 5.14 30.52 14.68
CA LYS A 257 5.42 31.64 13.75
C LYS A 257 6.77 32.33 13.98
N ASN A 258 7.35 32.16 15.17
CA ASN A 258 8.66 32.69 15.55
C ASN A 258 9.77 31.64 15.36
N PHE A 259 9.48 30.53 14.69
CA PHE A 259 10.38 29.39 14.47
C PHE A 259 10.83 28.67 15.74
N ASN A 260 10.05 28.76 16.83
CA ASN A 260 10.34 27.95 18.02
C ASN A 260 9.70 26.55 17.86
N PRO A 261 10.42 25.46 18.20
CA PRO A 261 9.90 24.11 18.06
C PRO A 261 8.72 23.84 19.00
N LYS A 262 7.69 23.15 18.48
CA LYS A 262 6.55 22.60 19.24
C LYS A 262 6.48 21.09 19.00
N PRO A 263 7.19 20.28 19.79
CA PRO A 263 7.38 18.87 19.48
C PRO A 263 6.08 18.07 19.39
N THR A 264 5.90 17.38 18.27
CA THR A 264 4.83 16.40 18.01
C THR A 264 5.46 15.12 17.49
N LEU A 265 6.34 14.51 18.31
CA LEU A 265 7.29 13.46 17.87
C LEU A 265 6.65 12.15 17.38
N ALA A 266 5.33 11.98 17.50
CA ALA A 266 4.58 10.88 16.88
C ALA A 266 4.06 11.23 15.47
N ALA A 267 3.87 12.51 15.18
CA ALA A 267 3.23 12.98 13.96
C ALA A 267 4.18 12.99 12.76
N LYS A 268 3.63 12.70 11.57
CA LYS A 268 4.32 12.93 10.30
C LYS A 268 4.15 14.40 9.90
N GLY A 269 5.18 15.02 9.33
CA GLY A 269 5.08 16.39 8.79
C GLY A 269 4.24 16.41 7.51
N ILE A 270 4.82 15.89 6.43
CA ILE A 270 4.18 15.75 5.12
C ILE A 270 4.08 14.26 4.78
N TYR A 271 2.88 13.81 4.44
CA TYR A 271 2.60 12.46 3.93
C TYR A 271 1.90 12.57 2.58
N VAL A 272 2.49 11.94 1.57
CA VAL A 272 1.93 11.89 0.21
C VAL A 272 1.86 10.46 -0.29
N ASN A 273 0.74 10.12 -0.92
CA ASN A 273 0.46 8.80 -1.45
C ASN A 273 -0.41 8.86 -2.70
N GLY A 274 -0.14 7.99 -3.68
CA GLY A 274 -0.95 7.85 -4.88
C GLY A 274 -0.14 7.33 -6.06
N GLY A 275 -0.56 6.20 -6.64
CA GLY A 275 0.23 5.52 -7.67
C GLY A 275 0.52 6.38 -8.89
N THR A 276 -0.44 7.23 -9.30
CA THR A 276 -0.32 8.15 -10.43
C THR A 276 -0.04 9.59 -10.01
N SER A 277 0.52 9.78 -8.80
CA SER A 277 0.91 11.11 -8.31
C SER A 277 2.35 11.48 -8.65
N ALA A 278 2.57 12.77 -8.84
CA ALA A 278 3.87 13.38 -9.08
C ALA A 278 4.08 14.64 -8.20
N PRO A 279 4.25 14.49 -6.87
CA PRO A 279 4.36 15.62 -5.94
C PRO A 279 5.62 16.46 -6.16
N ILE A 280 5.47 17.77 -6.05
CA ILE A 280 6.56 18.75 -5.99
C ILE A 280 6.57 19.36 -4.58
N ILE A 281 7.52 18.96 -3.75
CA ILE A 281 7.64 19.36 -2.35
C ILE A 281 8.85 20.29 -2.22
N THR A 282 8.62 21.61 -2.12
CA THR A 282 9.72 22.58 -2.14
C THR A 282 9.65 23.66 -1.09
N ASP A 283 10.81 24.17 -0.66
CA ASP A 283 10.88 25.38 0.17
C ASP A 283 10.17 25.27 1.54
N ASN A 284 9.90 24.06 2.04
CA ASN A 284 9.26 23.85 3.35
C ASN A 284 10.32 23.80 4.47
N ILE A 285 9.92 24.18 5.68
CA ILE A 285 10.71 24.02 6.91
C ILE A 285 10.00 23.01 7.80
N VAL A 286 10.63 21.88 8.09
CA VAL A 286 10.02 20.77 8.85
C VAL A 286 10.94 20.30 9.97
N GLY A 287 10.46 20.42 11.22
CA GLY A 287 11.18 19.99 12.41
C GLY A 287 10.29 19.29 13.42
N VAL A 288 10.94 18.61 14.36
CA VAL A 288 10.33 17.95 15.54
C VAL A 288 9.16 17.00 15.23
N GLN A 289 9.28 16.25 14.13
CA GLN A 289 8.35 15.22 13.67
C GLN A 289 8.92 13.80 13.83
N SER A 290 8.05 12.79 13.77
CA SER A 290 8.46 11.38 13.61
C SER A 290 9.11 11.16 12.24
N ILE A 291 8.46 11.66 11.18
CA ILE A 291 8.98 11.69 9.82
C ILE A 291 8.68 13.07 9.25
N ALA A 292 9.69 13.79 8.77
CA ALA A 292 9.45 15.12 8.21
C ALA A 292 8.72 15.04 6.85
N ILE A 293 9.21 14.23 5.91
CA ILE A 293 8.56 13.98 4.61
C ILE A 293 8.46 12.49 4.37
N HIS A 294 7.26 11.99 4.12
CA HIS A 294 6.99 10.59 3.82
C HIS A 294 6.27 10.48 2.47
N VAL A 295 6.97 9.86 1.51
CA VAL A 295 6.47 9.53 0.18
C VAL A 295 6.19 8.04 0.15
N ASP A 296 4.94 7.64 -0.06
CA ASP A 296 4.53 6.23 0.00
C ASP A 296 3.67 5.86 -1.22
N TYR A 297 4.08 4.87 -2.00
CA TYR A 297 3.37 4.43 -3.21
C TYR A 297 3.16 5.54 -4.26
N VAL A 298 4.23 6.30 -4.56
CA VAL A 298 4.23 7.37 -5.57
C VAL A 298 5.04 6.90 -6.79
N ASN A 299 4.39 6.61 -7.90
CA ASN A 299 5.03 5.91 -9.04
C ASN A 299 5.14 6.75 -10.34
N ASP A 300 4.55 7.95 -10.43
CA ASP A 300 4.72 8.83 -11.61
C ASP A 300 5.90 9.81 -11.47
N GLY A 301 6.62 9.76 -10.34
CA GLY A 301 7.80 10.59 -10.05
C GLY A 301 7.57 11.45 -8.80
N PHE A 302 8.61 12.12 -8.31
CA PHE A 302 8.47 13.18 -7.29
C PHE A 302 9.69 14.09 -7.30
N VAL A 303 9.52 15.32 -6.82
CA VAL A 303 10.62 16.27 -6.60
C VAL A 303 10.56 16.76 -5.15
N ILE A 304 11.64 16.58 -4.41
CA ILE A 304 11.84 17.17 -3.08
C ILE A 304 13.04 18.09 -3.16
N ALA A 305 12.88 19.41 -3.15
CA ALA A 305 13.98 20.36 -3.36
C ALA A 305 13.87 21.60 -2.46
N ARG A 306 14.98 22.22 -2.09
CA ARG A 306 15.01 23.49 -1.31
C ARG A 306 14.37 23.44 0.08
N ASN A 307 14.09 22.27 0.63
CA ASN A 307 13.50 22.14 1.97
C ASN A 307 14.58 22.25 3.06
N LYS A 308 14.17 22.69 4.25
CA LYS A 308 14.96 22.63 5.49
C LYS A 308 14.35 21.55 6.40
N ILE A 309 15.09 20.46 6.63
CA ILE A 309 14.57 19.24 7.27
C ILE A 309 15.42 18.93 8.50
N GLY A 310 14.79 19.04 9.67
CA GLY A 310 15.44 18.92 10.98
C GLY A 310 16.25 20.16 11.38
N THR A 311 16.16 21.23 10.58
CA THR A 311 16.81 22.51 10.81
C THR A 311 15.91 23.68 10.42
N GLY A 312 16.31 24.90 10.79
CA GLY A 312 15.53 26.12 10.59
C GLY A 312 15.92 26.90 9.35
N LYS A 313 15.59 28.19 9.37
CA LYS A 313 15.79 29.12 8.26
C LYS A 313 17.27 29.27 7.92
N LEU A 314 18.15 29.28 8.93
CA LEU A 314 19.59 29.44 8.76
C LEU A 314 20.27 28.12 8.36
N GLY A 315 19.64 26.97 8.58
CA GLY A 315 20.27 25.65 8.36
C GLY A 315 21.29 25.30 9.44
N ILE A 316 21.29 25.97 10.58
CA ILE A 316 22.21 25.65 11.69
C ILE A 316 21.47 25.28 12.96
N GLU A 317 20.17 25.59 13.01
CA GLU A 317 19.28 25.30 14.12
C GLU A 317 19.04 23.79 14.22
N ASN A 318 18.97 23.26 15.43
CA ASN A 318 18.69 21.84 15.65
C ASN A 318 17.22 21.65 16.04
N PHE A 319 16.43 21.17 15.08
CA PHE A 319 15.01 20.83 15.23
C PHE A 319 14.76 19.34 14.94
N SER A 320 15.72 18.49 15.29
CA SER A 320 15.77 17.04 15.08
C SER A 320 14.42 16.35 14.83
N ASN A 321 14.29 15.65 13.70
CA ASN A 321 13.25 14.65 13.48
C ASN A 321 13.79 13.23 13.77
N ALA A 322 12.91 12.24 13.97
CA ALA A 322 13.37 10.86 14.00
C ALA A 322 13.82 10.40 12.59
N LEU A 323 13.10 10.77 11.54
CA LEU A 323 13.47 10.53 10.15
C LEU A 323 13.25 11.80 9.32
N GLY A 324 14.22 12.17 8.49
CA GLY A 324 14.10 13.31 7.57
C GLY A 324 13.14 12.99 6.42
N ILE A 325 13.62 12.24 5.43
CA ILE A 325 12.84 11.81 4.27
C ILE A 325 12.68 10.29 4.30
N HIS A 326 11.45 9.81 4.15
CA HIS A 326 11.12 8.41 3.96
C HIS A 326 10.51 8.20 2.57
N ILE A 327 11.11 7.34 1.76
CA ILE A 327 10.58 6.92 0.48
C ILE A 327 10.24 5.43 0.56
N ASN A 328 8.98 5.08 0.34
CA ASN A 328 8.48 3.72 0.42
C ASN A 328 7.62 3.35 -0.79
N PHE A 329 7.72 2.09 -1.26
CA PHE A 329 6.97 1.54 -2.41
C PHE A 329 6.87 2.45 -3.65
N SER A 330 7.89 3.28 -3.90
CA SER A 330 7.88 4.29 -4.96
C SER A 330 8.92 3.91 -6.03
N ASN A 331 8.48 3.16 -7.03
CA ASN A 331 9.35 2.53 -8.04
C ASN A 331 9.43 3.35 -9.32
N THR A 332 9.92 4.58 -9.18
CA THR A 332 9.98 5.59 -10.24
C THR A 332 11.21 6.46 -10.07
N LYS A 333 11.55 7.28 -11.07
CA LYS A 333 12.68 8.23 -11.05
C LYS A 333 12.39 9.44 -10.14
N GLY A 334 12.23 9.19 -8.85
CA GLY A 334 12.11 10.25 -7.84
C GLY A 334 13.40 11.05 -7.69
N LEU A 335 13.28 12.35 -7.45
CA LEU A 335 14.40 13.28 -7.32
C LEU A 335 14.37 13.99 -5.96
N ILE A 336 15.46 13.85 -5.21
CA ILE A 336 15.73 14.63 -3.99
C ILE A 336 16.87 15.59 -4.29
N GLY A 337 16.62 16.89 -4.22
CA GLY A 337 17.53 17.96 -4.63
C GLY A 337 17.32 18.32 -6.10
N GLY A 338 18.40 18.62 -6.82
CA GLY A 338 18.30 18.99 -8.23
C GLY A 338 19.64 19.19 -8.93
N SER A 339 19.58 19.47 -10.23
CA SER A 339 20.77 19.72 -11.05
C SER A 339 21.42 21.06 -10.75
N ASN A 340 20.70 22.01 -10.17
CA ASN A 340 21.23 23.27 -9.66
C ASN A 340 21.55 23.13 -8.16
N VAL A 341 22.68 23.68 -7.70
CA VAL A 341 23.01 23.71 -6.26
C VAL A 341 21.96 24.46 -5.44
N ASN A 342 21.24 25.39 -6.06
CA ASN A 342 20.14 26.11 -5.42
C ASN A 342 18.92 25.22 -5.15
N ASP A 343 18.83 24.02 -5.73
CA ASP A 343 17.77 23.05 -5.45
C ASP A 343 18.06 22.16 -4.22
N GLN A 344 19.23 22.33 -3.59
CA GLN A 344 19.64 21.53 -2.45
C GLN A 344 18.62 21.58 -1.31
N ASN A 345 18.31 20.43 -0.72
CA ASN A 345 17.71 20.38 0.60
C ASN A 345 18.82 20.49 1.66
N PHE A 346 18.49 21.08 2.81
CA PHE A 346 19.32 21.04 4.01
C PHE A 346 18.71 20.02 4.96
N ILE A 347 19.36 18.87 5.11
CA ILE A 347 18.85 17.72 5.86
C ILE A 347 19.80 17.44 7.02
N ALA A 348 19.45 17.94 8.20
CA ALA A 348 20.36 17.94 9.34
C ALA A 348 19.70 17.60 10.66
N TYR A 349 20.50 17.12 11.59
CA TYR A 349 20.12 16.80 12.97
C TYR A 349 19.01 15.76 13.13
N ASN A 350 18.66 15.02 12.08
CA ASN A 350 17.72 13.90 12.19
C ASN A 350 18.45 12.66 12.72
N LYS A 351 17.74 11.62 13.18
CA LYS A 351 18.44 10.33 13.42
C LYS A 351 18.94 9.75 12.10
N THR A 352 18.03 9.59 11.15
CA THR A 352 18.36 9.21 9.76
C THR A 352 17.91 10.34 8.83
N ALA A 353 18.78 10.78 7.92
CA ALA A 353 18.45 11.87 6.99
C ALA A 353 17.49 11.38 5.89
N ILE A 354 17.84 10.30 5.20
CA ILE A 354 17.02 9.70 4.12
C ILE A 354 16.95 8.18 4.34
N LEU A 355 15.74 7.64 4.34
CA LEU A 355 15.48 6.20 4.31
C LEU A 355 14.74 5.87 3.00
N VAL A 356 15.28 4.93 2.25
CA VAL A 356 14.66 4.38 1.04
C VAL A 356 14.35 2.90 1.29
N GLU A 357 13.08 2.54 1.22
CA GLU A 357 12.55 1.20 1.44
C GLU A 357 11.70 0.77 0.23
N ASN A 358 11.92 -0.43 -0.31
CA ASN A 358 11.14 -0.99 -1.42
C ASN A 358 10.94 -0.04 -2.64
N SER A 359 11.91 0.83 -2.91
CA SER A 359 11.78 1.93 -3.89
C SER A 359 13.04 2.03 -4.74
N TYR A 360 12.92 2.03 -6.07
CA TYR A 360 14.05 2.14 -6.99
C TYR A 360 13.59 2.61 -8.39
N PRO A 361 14.37 3.43 -9.12
CA PRO A 361 15.60 4.12 -8.71
C PRO A 361 15.34 5.53 -8.13
N ILE A 362 16.02 5.93 -7.06
CA ILE A 362 15.92 7.28 -6.47
C ILE A 362 17.20 8.09 -6.71
N SER A 363 17.07 9.26 -7.35
CA SER A 363 18.16 10.22 -7.57
C SER A 363 18.26 11.21 -6.40
N ILE A 364 19.45 11.40 -5.85
CA ILE A 364 19.71 12.32 -4.74
C ILE A 364 20.87 13.24 -5.17
N PHE A 365 20.57 14.49 -5.52
CA PHE A 365 21.55 15.41 -6.10
C PHE A 365 21.79 16.65 -5.25
N LYS A 366 23.07 16.95 -5.01
CA LYS A 366 23.56 18.22 -4.44
C LYS A 366 22.95 18.62 -3.10
N ASN A 367 22.37 17.69 -2.35
CA ASN A 367 21.78 17.97 -1.04
C ASN A 367 22.86 18.23 0.00
N SER A 368 22.61 19.18 0.90
CA SER A 368 23.42 19.42 2.08
C SER A 368 22.93 18.51 3.21
N ILE A 369 23.66 17.43 3.49
CA ILE A 369 23.31 16.41 4.50
C ILE A 369 24.41 16.38 5.55
N TYR A 370 24.09 16.70 6.81
CA TYR A 370 25.09 16.81 7.88
C TYR A 370 24.49 16.59 9.28
N CYS A 371 25.32 16.13 10.20
CA CYS A 371 24.97 16.00 11.62
C CYS A 371 23.73 15.13 11.91
N ASN A 372 23.41 14.17 11.04
CA ASN A 372 22.38 13.17 11.32
C ASN A 372 23.00 12.05 12.17
N SER A 373 22.37 11.65 13.28
CA SER A 373 23.07 10.91 14.34
C SER A 373 23.33 9.42 14.04
N THR A 374 22.55 8.81 13.15
CA THR A 374 22.58 7.36 12.87
C THR A 374 23.07 7.07 11.45
N ALA A 375 22.52 7.77 10.45
CA ALA A 375 22.92 7.59 9.05
C ALA A 375 22.47 8.78 8.18
N ALA A 376 23.26 9.10 7.16
CA ALA A 376 22.86 10.05 6.11
C ALA A 376 21.81 9.44 5.16
N ILE A 377 22.13 8.30 4.56
CA ILE A 377 21.25 7.59 3.62
C ILE A 377 21.24 6.11 4.01
N THR A 378 20.05 5.54 4.11
CA THR A 378 19.85 4.13 4.43
C THR A 378 18.95 3.48 3.38
N PHE A 379 19.39 2.33 2.86
CA PHE A 379 18.60 1.47 2.00
C PHE A 379 18.13 0.24 2.77
N LYS A 380 16.85 -0.10 2.62
CA LYS A 380 16.30 -1.38 3.06
C LYS A 380 15.88 -2.21 1.86
N ASN A 381 16.17 -3.50 1.92
CA ASN A 381 15.84 -4.49 0.88
C ASN A 381 16.54 -4.24 -0.48
N GLN A 382 17.56 -3.37 -0.49
CA GLN A 382 18.39 -3.06 -1.65
C GLN A 382 19.83 -2.81 -1.18
N SER A 383 20.79 -3.06 -2.07
CA SER A 383 22.20 -2.75 -1.84
C SER A 383 22.74 -1.95 -3.01
N LEU A 384 23.27 -0.76 -2.72
CA LEU A 384 23.94 0.11 -3.69
C LEU A 384 25.36 0.35 -3.21
N ASN A 385 26.33 -0.03 -4.04
CA ASN A 385 27.74 0.22 -3.73
C ASN A 385 28.00 1.74 -3.76
N PRO A 386 28.69 2.32 -2.78
CA PRO A 386 29.06 3.74 -2.82
C PRO A 386 30.16 3.99 -3.86
N ALA A 387 30.21 5.21 -4.40
CA ALA A 387 31.36 5.70 -5.16
C ALA A 387 32.60 5.69 -4.25
N LYS A 388 33.68 5.02 -4.67
CA LYS A 388 34.89 4.85 -3.85
C LYS A 388 35.92 5.91 -4.22
N ILE A 389 36.46 6.59 -3.21
CA ILE A 389 37.59 7.50 -3.37
C ILE A 389 38.89 6.70 -3.21
N SER A 390 39.77 6.76 -4.22
CA SER A 390 41.04 6.04 -4.23
C SER A 390 42.23 6.94 -3.91
N LEU A 391 42.17 8.22 -4.28
CA LEU A 391 43.24 9.19 -4.07
C LEU A 391 42.65 10.54 -3.67
N ILE A 392 43.27 11.18 -2.67
CA ILE A 392 43.06 12.58 -2.32
C ILE A 392 44.43 13.24 -2.24
N SER A 393 44.58 14.38 -2.92
CA SER A 393 45.73 15.28 -2.83
C SER A 393 45.25 16.73 -2.74
N ALA A 394 46.18 17.68 -2.57
CA ALA A 394 45.82 19.11 -2.49
C ALA A 394 45.16 19.66 -3.77
N SER A 395 45.32 19.00 -4.93
CA SER A 395 44.86 19.48 -6.23
C SER A 395 44.08 18.44 -7.05
N GLU A 396 43.83 17.26 -6.50
CA GLU A 396 43.22 16.15 -7.24
C GLU A 396 42.51 15.19 -6.29
N VAL A 397 41.34 14.72 -6.73
CA VAL A 397 40.61 13.60 -6.13
C VAL A 397 40.20 12.65 -7.23
N SER A 398 40.42 11.35 -7.05
CA SER A 398 40.02 10.34 -8.03
C SER A 398 39.57 9.06 -7.36
N GLY A 399 38.88 8.22 -8.13
CA GLY A 399 38.32 6.98 -7.62
C GLY A 399 37.62 6.15 -8.66
N VAL A 400 36.82 5.20 -8.18
CA VAL A 400 36.04 4.27 -9.01
C VAL A 400 34.59 4.24 -8.57
N TYR A 401 33.69 4.07 -9.54
CA TYR A 401 32.28 3.80 -9.32
C TYR A 401 31.74 2.96 -10.50
N SER A 402 30.42 2.81 -10.61
CA SER A 402 29.78 2.12 -11.73
C SER A 402 30.10 2.83 -13.06
N PRO A 403 30.30 2.10 -14.19
CA PRO A 403 30.49 2.70 -15.51
C PRO A 403 29.33 3.62 -15.93
N ASN A 404 29.61 4.61 -16.79
CA ASN A 404 28.62 5.53 -17.36
C ASN A 404 27.71 6.21 -16.31
N SER A 405 28.26 6.49 -15.14
CA SER A 405 27.58 7.05 -13.98
C SER A 405 28.13 8.43 -13.65
N ILE A 406 27.56 9.08 -12.62
CA ILE A 406 28.06 10.35 -12.10
C ILE A 406 28.45 10.21 -10.63
N VAL A 407 29.46 10.98 -10.22
CA VAL A 407 29.92 11.09 -8.84
C VAL A 407 29.88 12.55 -8.41
N GLU A 408 29.25 12.82 -7.28
CA GLU A 408 29.22 14.14 -6.66
C GLU A 408 30.17 14.20 -5.47
N LEU A 409 30.92 15.30 -5.37
CA LEU A 409 31.93 15.52 -4.32
C LEU A 409 31.45 16.61 -3.36
N PHE A 410 31.65 16.35 -2.07
CA PHE A 410 31.18 17.20 -0.99
C PHE A 410 32.27 17.42 0.05
N TYR A 411 32.35 18.64 0.59
CA TYR A 411 33.01 18.89 1.86
C TYR A 411 32.13 18.40 3.01
N ILE A 412 32.73 17.75 4.01
CA ILE A 412 32.06 17.24 5.21
C ILE A 412 32.09 18.28 6.34
N ASP A 413 31.25 18.08 7.37
CA ASP A 413 31.27 18.86 8.62
C ASP A 413 32.05 18.12 9.73
N GLU A 414 32.25 18.78 10.87
CA GLU A 414 32.87 18.18 12.08
C GLU A 414 31.92 17.25 12.87
N CYS A 415 30.86 16.75 12.23
CA CYS A 415 29.86 15.88 12.84
C CYS A 415 30.26 14.40 12.75
N ASN A 416 29.67 13.57 13.62
CA ASN A 416 29.90 12.13 13.61
C ASN A 416 29.34 11.52 12.30
N ASP A 417 30.14 10.69 11.62
CA ASP A 417 29.89 10.03 10.32
C ASP A 417 30.20 10.87 9.06
N CYS A 418 30.51 10.19 7.94
CA CYS A 418 30.78 10.81 6.64
C CYS A 418 29.50 11.29 5.96
N GLN A 419 29.19 12.58 6.10
CA GLN A 419 28.02 13.19 5.46
C GLN A 419 28.42 14.41 4.64
N GLY A 420 27.90 14.52 3.42
CA GLY A 420 28.23 15.62 2.51
C GLY A 420 27.45 16.89 2.82
N LYS A 421 28.12 17.91 3.39
CA LYS A 421 27.51 19.21 3.74
C LYS A 421 27.53 20.20 2.58
N THR A 422 28.67 20.36 1.91
CA THR A 422 28.82 21.38 0.86
C THR A 422 29.23 20.74 -0.44
N TRP A 423 28.32 20.69 -1.41
CA TRP A 423 28.63 20.25 -2.76
C TRP A 423 29.63 21.20 -3.43
N PHE A 424 30.63 20.67 -4.15
CA PHE A 424 31.57 21.49 -4.91
C PHE A 424 31.87 20.98 -6.33
N ALA A 425 31.57 19.72 -6.65
CA ALA A 425 31.80 19.19 -8.00
C ALA A 425 30.88 18.01 -8.32
N THR A 426 30.59 17.83 -9.61
CA THR A 426 29.99 16.61 -10.19
C THR A 426 30.90 16.16 -11.33
N VAL A 427 31.34 14.91 -11.30
CA VAL A 427 32.25 14.33 -12.29
C VAL A 427 31.67 13.05 -12.90
N PRO A 428 31.78 12.84 -14.22
CA PRO A 428 31.37 11.59 -14.85
C PRO A 428 32.40 10.49 -14.60
N THR A 429 31.95 9.24 -14.61
CA THR A 429 32.83 8.07 -14.72
C THR A 429 33.06 7.72 -16.19
N ASP A 430 34.23 7.20 -16.53
CA ASP A 430 34.47 6.59 -17.84
C ASP A 430 33.82 5.20 -17.99
N ALA A 431 34.08 4.54 -19.12
CA ALA A 431 33.54 3.21 -19.43
C ALA A 431 34.05 2.09 -18.51
N ALA A 432 35.17 2.31 -17.80
CA ALA A 432 35.70 1.39 -16.80
C ALA A 432 35.30 1.79 -15.36
N GLY A 433 34.54 2.88 -15.20
CA GLY A 433 34.08 3.37 -13.91
C GLY A 433 35.06 4.32 -13.21
N PHE A 434 36.17 4.69 -13.83
CA PHE A 434 37.12 5.64 -13.24
C PHE A 434 36.59 7.07 -13.33
N TRP A 435 36.81 7.85 -12.29
CA TRP A 435 36.47 9.27 -12.25
C TRP A 435 37.61 10.07 -11.64
N LYS A 436 37.75 11.33 -12.06
CA LYS A 436 38.79 12.25 -11.59
C LYS A 436 38.29 13.69 -11.57
N TYR A 437 38.54 14.38 -10.48
CA TYR A 437 38.41 15.82 -10.33
C TYR A 437 39.80 16.45 -10.17
N THR A 438 40.06 17.54 -10.89
CA THR A 438 41.30 18.34 -10.77
C THR A 438 40.92 19.74 -10.32
N GLY A 439 41.42 20.16 -9.16
CA GLY A 439 41.08 21.43 -8.53
C GLY A 439 41.50 21.46 -7.06
N SER A 440 41.49 22.64 -6.45
CA SER A 440 41.86 22.85 -5.04
C SER A 440 40.96 22.03 -4.10
N ILE A 441 41.57 21.33 -3.14
CA ILE A 441 40.85 20.60 -2.07
C ILE A 441 41.13 21.30 -0.75
N GLU A 442 40.10 21.99 -0.24
CA GLU A 442 40.26 22.96 0.86
C GLU A 442 39.81 22.41 2.23
N GLY A 443 39.40 21.14 2.29
CA GLY A 443 38.88 20.54 3.51
C GLY A 443 38.65 19.04 3.38
N LYS A 444 38.03 18.46 4.41
CA LYS A 444 37.70 17.04 4.39
C LYS A 444 36.56 16.75 3.40
N ILE A 445 36.64 15.67 2.63
CA ILE A 445 35.65 15.35 1.59
C ILE A 445 35.03 13.96 1.72
N THR A 446 33.88 13.79 1.06
CA THR A 446 33.24 12.51 0.74
C THR A 446 32.68 12.57 -0.69
N SER A 447 32.21 11.43 -1.20
CA SER A 447 31.59 11.32 -2.52
C SER A 447 30.30 10.52 -2.45
N LEU A 448 29.39 10.78 -3.38
CA LEU A 448 28.15 10.03 -3.56
C LEU A 448 28.00 9.74 -5.06
N GLY A 449 27.63 8.50 -5.40
CA GLY A 449 27.54 8.04 -6.78
C GLY A 449 26.09 7.79 -7.19
N THR A 450 25.73 8.20 -8.41
CA THR A 450 24.44 7.90 -9.03
C THR A 450 24.64 7.12 -10.31
N ASP A 451 24.09 5.91 -10.36
CA ASP A 451 24.28 4.97 -11.46
C ASP A 451 23.53 5.37 -12.73
N ALA A 452 23.74 4.63 -13.82
CA ALA A 452 23.07 4.86 -15.10
C ALA A 452 21.53 4.68 -15.04
N ASN A 453 20.99 3.98 -14.04
CA ASN A 453 19.55 3.84 -13.82
C ASN A 453 18.96 5.05 -13.10
N GLY A 454 19.81 5.91 -12.51
CA GLY A 454 19.43 7.07 -11.69
C GLY A 454 19.36 6.76 -10.20
N ALA A 455 19.86 5.61 -9.74
CA ALA A 455 19.88 5.25 -8.33
C ALA A 455 21.14 5.78 -7.65
N THR A 456 20.93 6.54 -6.58
CA THR A 456 22.02 7.15 -5.82
C THR A 456 22.42 6.30 -4.64
N SER A 457 23.73 6.14 -4.42
CA SER A 457 24.32 5.32 -3.36
C SER A 457 24.49 6.10 -2.04
N ASN A 458 24.94 5.39 -0.99
CA ASN A 458 25.40 6.03 0.24
C ASN A 458 26.66 6.89 0.01
N PHE A 459 26.93 7.80 0.93
CA PHE A 459 28.23 8.49 0.96
C PHE A 459 29.39 7.51 1.10
N SER A 460 30.48 7.83 0.43
CA SER A 460 31.74 7.12 0.52
C SER A 460 32.34 7.27 1.91
N LYS A 461 32.78 6.13 2.45
CA LYS A 461 33.56 6.07 3.67
C LYS A 461 34.65 5.01 3.55
N PRO A 462 35.74 5.09 4.33
CA PRO A 462 36.66 3.98 4.46
C PRO A 462 35.93 2.71 4.90
N LEU A 463 36.44 1.55 4.47
CA LEU A 463 35.89 0.24 4.84
C LEU A 463 37.03 -0.65 5.33
N ILE A 464 36.88 -1.20 6.53
CA ILE A 464 37.77 -2.24 7.06
C ILE A 464 37.05 -3.58 6.86
N ASP A 465 37.60 -4.42 6.00
CA ASP A 465 37.22 -5.81 5.80
C ASP A 465 38.27 -6.70 6.47
N ASP A 466 37.86 -7.35 7.55
CA ASP A 466 38.71 -8.16 8.42
C ASP A 466 38.45 -9.66 8.26
N THR A 467 37.80 -10.06 7.16
CA THR A 467 37.44 -11.46 6.87
C THR A 467 38.68 -12.35 6.74
N ASP A 468 39.72 -11.83 6.09
CA ASP A 468 40.99 -12.54 5.85
C ASP A 468 42.10 -12.13 6.84
N LYS A 469 41.72 -11.49 7.96
CA LYS A 469 42.69 -11.09 8.99
C LYS A 469 43.48 -12.30 9.47
N GLN A 470 44.76 -12.08 9.71
CA GLN A 470 45.64 -13.04 10.34
C GLN A 470 46.14 -12.47 11.65
N ILE A 471 45.96 -13.22 12.73
CA ILE A 471 46.47 -12.85 14.05
C ILE A 471 47.55 -13.86 14.41
N ILE A 472 48.77 -13.36 14.57
CA ILE A 472 49.95 -14.18 14.84
C ILE A 472 50.48 -13.79 16.21
N ASP A 473 50.38 -14.71 17.15
CA ASP A 473 50.98 -14.61 18.48
C ASP A 473 52.51 -14.81 18.40
N PRO A 474 53.29 -14.34 19.38
CA PRO A 474 54.70 -14.68 19.49
C PRO A 474 54.93 -16.20 19.51
N PHE A 475 55.83 -16.74 18.67
CA PHE A 475 56.12 -18.18 18.55
C PHE A 475 57.63 -18.44 18.35
N CYS A 476 58.09 -19.69 18.49
CA CYS A 476 59.51 -20.09 18.31
C CYS A 476 60.51 -19.17 19.07
N GLY A 477 60.19 -18.77 20.31
CA GLY A 477 61.06 -17.93 21.15
C GLY A 477 61.01 -16.42 20.86
N GLN A 478 60.12 -15.96 19.96
CA GLN A 478 59.87 -14.54 19.76
C GLN A 478 59.04 -13.94 20.91
N THR A 479 59.20 -12.63 21.14
CA THR A 479 58.52 -11.89 22.22
C THR A 479 57.37 -11.00 21.72
N THR A 480 57.12 -10.95 20.41
CA THR A 480 56.16 -10.05 19.77
C THR A 480 55.32 -10.76 18.70
N GLY A 481 54.08 -10.31 18.49
CA GLY A 481 53.14 -10.80 17.50
C GLY A 481 52.75 -9.75 16.44
N SER A 482 51.77 -10.09 15.60
CA SER A 482 51.28 -9.21 14.52
C SER A 482 49.82 -9.46 14.15
N ILE A 483 49.14 -8.42 13.64
CA ILE A 483 47.85 -8.51 12.96
C ILE A 483 48.07 -8.09 11.50
N LYS A 484 47.79 -9.00 10.57
CA LYS A 484 48.07 -8.83 9.14
C LYS A 484 46.83 -9.10 8.29
N ASN A 485 46.94 -8.80 6.99
CA ASN A 485 45.95 -9.11 5.96
C ASN A 485 44.58 -8.45 6.16
N LEU A 486 44.54 -7.33 6.90
CA LEU A 486 43.36 -6.48 6.90
C LEU A 486 43.21 -5.82 5.53
N LYS A 487 42.07 -6.04 4.89
CA LYS A 487 41.71 -5.35 3.65
C LYS A 487 41.05 -4.04 4.04
N VAL A 488 41.78 -2.94 3.90
CA VAL A 488 41.24 -1.61 4.16
C VAL A 488 41.12 -0.85 2.85
N TYR A 489 39.91 -0.40 2.54
CA TYR A 489 39.58 0.35 1.34
C TYR A 489 39.37 1.83 1.68
N ASN A 490 39.73 2.71 0.76
CA ASN A 490 39.56 4.16 0.86
C ASN A 490 40.21 4.76 2.13
N ALA A 491 41.34 4.21 2.57
CA ALA A 491 42.16 4.71 3.68
C ALA A 491 43.63 4.80 3.24
N GLY A 492 44.33 5.85 3.68
CA GLY A 492 45.76 6.09 3.48
C GLY A 492 46.51 6.44 4.77
N VAL A 493 45.78 6.64 5.87
CA VAL A 493 46.27 6.83 7.22
C VAL A 493 45.77 5.66 8.06
N PHE A 494 46.68 5.00 8.75
CA PHE A 494 46.39 3.87 9.63
C PHE A 494 46.95 4.22 11.01
N GLN A 495 46.15 4.04 12.05
CA GLN A 495 46.55 4.29 13.42
C GLN A 495 46.04 3.15 14.29
N TRP A 496 46.97 2.38 14.82
CA TRP A 496 46.69 1.28 15.72
C TRP A 496 46.75 1.75 17.15
N PHE A 497 45.71 1.45 17.92
CA PHE A 497 45.63 1.80 19.34
C PHE A 497 45.50 0.53 20.19
N ASN A 498 46.12 0.55 21.37
CA ASN A 498 45.87 -0.50 22.38
C ASN A 498 44.62 -0.20 23.22
N SER A 499 44.28 -1.10 24.15
CA SER A 499 43.12 -0.95 25.05
C SER A 499 43.17 0.30 25.96
N ALA A 500 44.35 0.88 26.19
CA ALA A 500 44.53 2.13 26.93
C ALA A 500 44.41 3.39 26.03
N GLY A 501 44.13 3.22 24.73
CA GLY A 501 44.03 4.33 23.78
C GLY A 501 45.38 4.92 23.35
N LEU A 502 46.49 4.22 23.58
CA LEU A 502 47.82 4.65 23.15
C LEU A 502 48.09 4.18 21.72
N LEU A 503 48.67 5.06 20.89
CA LEU A 503 49.10 4.75 19.52
C LEU A 503 50.30 3.78 19.56
N VAL A 504 50.17 2.63 18.91
CA VAL A 504 51.17 1.54 18.88
C VAL A 504 51.65 1.15 17.48
N GLY A 505 51.05 1.72 16.43
CA GLY A 505 51.45 1.47 15.04
C GLY A 505 50.78 2.44 14.08
N ASN A 506 51.41 2.66 12.92
CA ASN A 506 50.95 3.62 11.91
C ASN A 506 50.87 3.03 10.48
N THR A 507 51.04 1.71 10.37
CA THR A 507 50.91 0.95 9.12
C THR A 507 49.60 0.19 9.09
N ARG A 508 49.19 -0.28 7.90
CA ARG A 508 47.97 -1.08 7.73
C ARG A 508 48.02 -2.35 8.59
N ASP A 509 49.10 -3.10 8.45
CA ASP A 509 49.39 -4.27 9.28
C ASP A 509 50.04 -3.79 10.58
N LEU A 510 49.66 -4.39 11.71
CA LEU A 510 50.30 -4.14 13.01
C LEU A 510 51.35 -5.22 13.23
N GLU A 511 52.62 -4.84 13.38
CA GLU A 511 53.72 -5.80 13.53
C GLU A 511 54.54 -5.52 14.79
N ASN A 512 55.16 -6.56 15.33
CA ASN A 512 56.13 -6.51 16.42
C ASN A 512 55.59 -5.86 17.72
N VAL A 513 54.33 -6.16 18.06
CA VAL A 513 53.70 -5.68 19.30
C VAL A 513 53.60 -6.80 20.34
N GLN A 514 53.54 -6.43 21.62
CA GLN A 514 53.36 -7.39 22.71
C GLN A 514 51.95 -7.99 22.72
N ALA A 515 51.73 -9.01 23.54
CA ALA A 515 50.40 -9.51 23.83
C ALA A 515 49.48 -8.39 24.33
N GLY A 516 48.24 -8.34 23.84
CA GLY A 516 47.30 -7.27 24.17
C GLY A 516 46.13 -7.17 23.19
N THR A 517 45.24 -6.23 23.46
CA THR A 517 44.08 -5.93 22.61
C THR A 517 44.29 -4.61 21.87
N TYR A 518 44.00 -4.62 20.57
CA TYR A 518 44.29 -3.55 19.64
C TYR A 518 43.09 -3.24 18.74
N TYR A 519 42.97 -2.01 18.25
CA TYR A 519 42.00 -1.65 17.22
C TYR A 519 42.61 -0.66 16.24
N LEU A 520 42.15 -0.70 15.00
CA LEU A 520 42.61 0.14 13.91
C LEU A 520 41.63 1.28 13.69
N LYS A 521 42.14 2.52 13.72
CA LYS A 521 41.48 3.66 13.07
C LYS A 521 42.11 3.85 11.69
N ALA A 522 41.28 3.79 10.65
CA ALA A 522 41.72 3.97 9.28
C ALA A 522 40.95 5.11 8.61
N GLY A 523 41.66 6.00 7.94
CA GLY A 523 41.07 7.11 7.20
C GLY A 523 42.04 7.69 6.17
N GLN A 524 41.77 8.89 5.66
CA GLN A 524 42.68 9.63 4.79
C GLN A 524 42.88 11.04 5.36
N MET A 525 44.05 11.63 5.10
CA MET A 525 44.26 13.05 5.38
C MET A 525 43.24 13.85 4.56
N GLY A 526 42.29 14.50 5.22
CA GLY A 526 41.18 15.16 4.51
C GLY A 526 39.96 14.27 4.23
N ALA A 527 39.73 13.18 4.96
CA ALA A 527 38.48 12.41 4.91
C ALA A 527 38.01 12.04 6.35
N CYS A 528 36.90 11.30 6.47
CA CYS A 528 36.50 10.72 7.75
C CYS A 528 37.24 9.41 8.03
N ASP A 529 37.35 9.07 9.31
CA ASP A 529 37.97 7.83 9.78
C ASP A 529 36.90 6.78 10.11
N VAL A 530 37.24 5.51 9.94
CA VAL A 530 36.48 4.37 10.50
C VAL A 530 37.30 3.66 11.54
N THR A 531 36.63 3.09 12.54
CA THR A 531 37.27 2.31 13.60
C THR A 531 36.88 0.84 13.45
N SER A 532 37.86 -0.06 13.48
CA SER A 532 37.63 -1.51 13.45
C SER A 532 37.00 -2.01 14.75
N THR A 533 36.56 -3.26 14.73
CA THR A 533 36.44 -4.07 15.96
C THR A 533 37.82 -4.24 16.62
N THR A 534 37.84 -4.72 17.87
CA THR A 534 39.10 -5.02 18.56
C THR A 534 39.64 -6.41 18.19
N TYR A 535 40.96 -6.51 18.05
CA TYR A 535 41.71 -7.74 17.82
C TYR A 535 42.63 -8.03 19.01
N THR A 536 42.88 -9.30 19.34
CA THR A 536 43.70 -9.67 20.51
C THR A 536 44.87 -10.56 20.09
N ILE A 537 46.07 -10.20 20.52
CA ILE A 537 47.30 -10.99 20.39
C ILE A 537 47.61 -11.64 21.75
N GLY A 538 47.80 -12.95 21.77
CA GLY A 538 48.19 -13.76 22.93
C GLY A 538 49.68 -13.67 23.29
N SER A 539 50.07 -14.31 24.41
CA SER A 539 51.42 -14.24 24.97
C SER A 539 52.39 -15.31 24.46
N LEU A 540 51.89 -16.42 23.93
CA LEU A 540 52.68 -17.47 23.26
C LEU A 540 51.74 -18.31 22.38
N GLY A 541 52.02 -18.37 21.08
CA GLY A 541 51.28 -19.19 20.11
C GLY A 541 52.13 -20.30 19.50
N ASN A 542 51.48 -21.23 18.81
CA ASN A 542 52.12 -22.33 18.09
C ASN A 542 52.56 -21.94 16.65
N GLY A 543 52.40 -20.68 16.24
CA GLY A 543 52.72 -20.21 14.88
C GLY A 543 51.73 -20.66 13.80
N ILE A 544 50.57 -21.19 14.19
CA ILE A 544 49.48 -21.61 13.31
C ILE A 544 48.27 -20.71 13.55
N ASP A 545 47.72 -20.18 12.47
CA ASP A 545 46.42 -19.50 12.47
C ASP A 545 45.41 -20.39 11.73
N ASP A 546 44.65 -21.17 12.49
CA ASP A 546 43.60 -22.03 11.96
C ASP A 546 42.20 -21.47 12.25
N SER A 547 42.08 -20.18 12.60
CA SER A 547 40.79 -19.55 12.92
C SER A 547 39.85 -19.52 11.73
N ASN A 548 40.43 -19.43 10.52
CA ASN A 548 39.72 -19.38 9.24
C ASN A 548 39.75 -20.72 8.47
N LYS A 549 40.17 -21.81 9.13
CA LYS A 549 40.23 -23.14 8.49
C LYS A 549 38.88 -23.54 7.92
N ARG A 550 38.90 -24.15 6.74
CA ARG A 550 37.72 -24.71 6.08
C ARG A 550 37.93 -26.21 5.90
N ILE A 551 37.13 -27.00 6.60
CA ILE A 551 37.12 -28.46 6.43
C ILE A 551 35.82 -28.82 5.72
N ALA A 552 35.94 -29.44 4.55
CA ALA A 552 34.83 -30.07 3.87
C ALA A 552 34.91 -31.57 4.12
N ASP A 553 33.84 -32.13 4.70
CA ASP A 553 33.70 -33.56 4.91
C ASP A 553 33.52 -34.30 3.57
N GLU A 554 33.87 -35.57 3.56
CA GLU A 554 33.56 -36.47 2.45
C GLU A 554 32.05 -36.76 2.44
N ILE A 555 31.46 -36.87 1.25
CA ILE A 555 30.05 -37.22 1.09
C ILE A 555 29.93 -38.63 0.50
N CYS A 556 29.25 -39.52 1.23
CA CYS A 556 28.87 -40.85 0.77
C CYS A 556 30.04 -41.70 0.22
N GLY A 557 31.22 -41.60 0.85
CA GLY A 557 32.39 -42.38 0.44
C GLY A 557 33.04 -41.97 -0.89
N ALA A 558 32.77 -40.76 -1.39
CA ALA A 558 33.25 -40.30 -2.71
C ALA A 558 34.69 -39.75 -2.72
N SER A 559 35.39 -39.73 -1.58
CA SER A 559 36.76 -39.19 -1.41
C SER A 559 36.92 -37.74 -1.87
N ASN A 560 35.91 -36.90 -1.60
CA ASN A 560 35.84 -35.50 -2.02
C ASN A 560 36.04 -34.48 -0.88
N GLY A 561 36.58 -34.91 0.26
CA GLY A 561 36.86 -34.02 1.40
C GLY A 561 38.03 -33.06 1.14
N SER A 562 38.13 -31.97 1.93
CA SER A 562 39.27 -31.04 1.86
C SER A 562 39.53 -30.27 3.16
N ILE A 563 40.77 -29.85 3.38
CA ILE A 563 41.21 -28.98 4.47
C ILE A 563 41.92 -27.77 3.86
N LYS A 564 41.37 -26.57 4.03
CA LYS A 564 41.84 -25.33 3.40
C LYS A 564 42.01 -24.18 4.39
N ASN A 565 42.69 -23.11 3.96
CA ASN A 565 42.75 -21.80 4.64
C ASN A 565 43.38 -21.80 6.04
N ILE A 566 44.38 -22.65 6.27
CA ILE A 566 45.17 -22.57 7.51
C ILE A 566 46.41 -21.71 7.26
N GLY A 567 46.55 -20.62 8.01
CA GLY A 567 47.74 -19.79 8.01
C GLY A 567 48.87 -20.42 8.82
N VAL A 568 50.10 -20.25 8.35
CA VAL A 568 51.30 -20.60 9.11
C VAL A 568 52.23 -19.38 9.06
N ALA A 569 52.85 -19.05 10.18
CA ALA A 569 53.74 -17.92 10.26
C ALA A 569 54.84 -17.98 9.19
N ASN A 570 55.18 -16.82 8.60
CA ASN A 570 56.14 -16.67 7.49
C ASN A 570 55.82 -17.50 6.23
N ASN A 571 54.57 -17.97 6.05
CA ASN A 571 54.16 -18.80 4.92
C ASN A 571 55.05 -20.04 4.71
N LEU A 572 55.49 -20.66 5.81
CA LEU A 572 56.29 -21.89 5.74
C LEU A 572 55.57 -22.98 4.95
N ALA A 573 56.32 -23.73 4.13
CA ALA A 573 55.78 -24.83 3.33
C ALA A 573 55.22 -25.96 4.21
N LYS A 574 54.11 -26.56 3.80
CA LYS A 574 53.40 -27.62 4.53
C LYS A 574 53.62 -28.97 3.89
N THR A 575 53.85 -29.99 4.70
CA THR A 575 53.71 -31.40 4.32
C THR A 575 52.60 -32.03 5.14
N TRP A 576 51.61 -32.61 4.47
CA TRP A 576 50.43 -33.21 5.06
C TRP A 576 50.59 -34.71 5.23
N TYR A 577 50.14 -35.20 6.39
CA TYR A 577 50.21 -36.58 6.82
C TYR A 577 48.82 -37.10 7.18
N ASN A 578 48.57 -38.39 6.90
CA ASN A 578 47.45 -39.11 7.51
C ASN A 578 47.79 -39.56 8.94
N GLN A 579 46.84 -40.20 9.63
CA GLN A 579 47.03 -40.71 10.99
C GLN A 579 48.14 -41.77 11.11
N GLN A 580 48.43 -42.50 10.04
CA GLN A 580 49.48 -43.52 9.96
C GLN A 580 50.88 -42.92 9.75
N GLY A 581 50.96 -41.61 9.46
CA GLY A 581 52.20 -40.90 9.18
C GLY A 581 52.64 -40.93 7.72
N ASP A 582 51.77 -41.38 6.80
CA ASP A 582 52.05 -41.36 5.37
C ASP A 582 51.79 -39.97 4.80
N ILE A 583 52.64 -39.53 3.86
CA ILE A 583 52.48 -38.25 3.18
C ILE A 583 51.29 -38.33 2.21
N VAL A 584 50.32 -37.44 2.37
CA VAL A 584 49.11 -37.36 1.53
C VAL A 584 49.03 -36.08 0.70
N GLY A 585 49.93 -35.11 0.92
CA GLY A 585 50.00 -33.88 0.12
C GLY A 585 51.11 -32.93 0.56
N ASN A 586 51.51 -32.01 -0.33
CA ASN A 586 52.50 -30.95 -0.06
C ASN A 586 51.98 -29.54 -0.42
N GLY A 587 50.67 -29.42 -0.66
CA GLY A 587 50.02 -28.16 -1.01
C GLY A 587 49.78 -27.27 0.20
N SER A 588 49.50 -25.99 -0.06
CA SER A 588 48.97 -25.07 0.96
C SER A 588 47.67 -25.58 1.58
N ASP A 589 46.87 -26.29 0.79
CA ASP A 589 45.63 -26.97 1.16
C ASP A 589 45.73 -28.47 0.85
N LEU A 590 44.85 -29.27 1.46
CA LEU A 590 44.68 -30.71 1.19
C LEU A 590 43.30 -30.95 0.57
N GLU A 591 43.22 -31.57 -0.60
CA GLU A 591 41.96 -31.71 -1.37
C GLU A 591 41.76 -33.12 -1.93
N SER A 592 40.51 -33.49 -2.19
CA SER A 592 40.12 -34.78 -2.79
C SER A 592 40.60 -36.00 -1.98
N ILE A 593 40.36 -35.96 -0.67
CA ILE A 593 40.77 -37.01 0.25
C ILE A 593 39.56 -37.69 0.92
N PRO A 594 39.70 -38.98 1.34
CA PRO A 594 38.65 -39.71 2.05
C PRO A 594 38.52 -39.28 3.53
N ALA A 595 37.43 -39.66 4.18
CA ALA A 595 37.28 -39.48 5.61
C ALA A 595 38.47 -40.09 6.39
N GLY A 596 38.98 -39.33 7.35
CA GLY A 596 40.21 -39.66 8.06
C GLY A 596 40.72 -38.52 8.93
N SER A 597 41.84 -38.77 9.61
CA SER A 597 42.53 -37.77 10.43
C SER A 597 43.83 -37.35 9.76
N TYR A 598 44.07 -36.04 9.70
CA TYR A 598 45.17 -35.44 8.97
C TYR A 598 45.85 -34.34 9.79
N PHE A 599 47.16 -34.20 9.66
CA PHE A 599 47.91 -33.10 10.25
C PHE A 599 49.01 -32.66 9.28
N PHE A 600 49.59 -31.48 9.49
CA PHE A 600 50.75 -31.04 8.72
C PHE A 600 51.92 -30.65 9.62
N LYS A 601 53.11 -30.68 9.02
CA LYS A 601 54.31 -30.06 9.56
C LYS A 601 54.75 -28.91 8.65
N ALA A 602 55.26 -27.84 9.24
CA ALA A 602 55.75 -26.67 8.52
C ALA A 602 57.02 -26.10 9.15
N GLY A 603 58.03 -25.82 8.33
CA GLY A 603 59.36 -25.36 8.77
C GLY A 603 60.41 -26.47 8.84
N GLU A 604 61.62 -26.11 9.26
CA GLU A 604 62.78 -27.02 9.35
C GLU A 604 63.52 -26.86 10.68
N ASN A 605 64.20 -27.91 11.12
CA ASN A 605 65.15 -27.92 12.25
C ASN A 605 64.53 -27.37 13.56
N SER A 606 65.13 -26.33 14.15
CA SER A 606 64.76 -25.79 15.47
C SER A 606 63.44 -25.01 15.51
N CYS A 607 62.75 -24.85 14.37
CA CYS A 607 61.40 -24.27 14.30
C CYS A 607 60.53 -25.07 13.31
N GLU A 608 60.42 -26.38 13.57
CA GLU A 608 59.39 -27.24 12.97
C GLU A 608 58.09 -27.10 13.77
N ILE A 609 57.04 -26.59 13.11
CA ILE A 609 55.71 -26.42 13.67
C ILE A 609 54.86 -27.63 13.24
N THR A 610 54.21 -28.29 14.20
CA THR A 610 53.25 -29.37 13.93
C THR A 610 51.84 -28.88 14.21
N SER A 611 50.93 -29.10 13.26
CA SER A 611 49.53 -28.74 13.44
C SER A 611 48.79 -29.66 14.41
N PRO A 612 47.67 -29.19 14.98
CA PRO A 612 46.66 -30.09 15.50
C PRO A 612 46.19 -31.08 14.42
N VAL A 613 45.55 -32.16 14.87
CA VAL A 613 44.89 -33.11 13.98
C VAL A 613 43.55 -32.55 13.52
N TYR A 614 43.33 -32.54 12.22
CA TYR A 614 42.08 -32.17 11.54
C TYR A 614 41.37 -33.45 11.08
N VAL A 615 40.06 -33.53 11.31
CA VAL A 615 39.26 -34.72 11.01
C VAL A 615 38.29 -34.41 9.88
N ILE A 616 38.32 -35.24 8.84
CA ILE A 616 37.31 -35.28 7.78
C ILE A 616 36.42 -36.48 8.06
N LYS A 617 35.11 -36.23 8.15
CA LYS A 617 34.09 -37.26 8.37
C LYS A 617 33.55 -37.75 7.04
N ASN A 618 32.96 -38.95 7.04
CA ASN A 618 32.08 -39.38 5.97
C ASN A 618 30.65 -39.00 6.36
N VAL A 619 30.05 -38.10 5.59
CA VAL A 619 28.68 -37.64 5.77
C VAL A 619 27.79 -38.48 4.87
N VAL A 620 26.88 -39.22 5.48
CA VAL A 620 25.81 -39.94 4.79
C VAL A 620 24.59 -39.03 4.70
N LYS A 621 24.07 -38.85 3.49
CA LYS A 621 22.81 -38.14 3.25
C LYS A 621 21.63 -39.10 3.28
N ASN A 622 20.56 -38.69 3.95
CA ASN A 622 19.28 -39.39 3.97
C ASN A 622 18.18 -38.41 3.57
N TYR A 623 17.48 -38.70 2.49
CA TYR A 623 16.43 -37.84 1.92
C TYR A 623 15.09 -38.17 2.56
N VAL A 624 14.38 -37.17 3.04
CA VAL A 624 13.01 -37.35 3.57
C VAL A 624 12.15 -36.20 3.09
N VAL A 625 11.02 -36.50 2.47
CA VAL A 625 10.04 -35.48 2.08
C VAL A 625 9.32 -34.97 3.33
N LYS A 626 9.18 -33.64 3.45
CA LYS A 626 8.48 -33.00 4.58
C LYS A 626 7.02 -32.74 4.26
N ASN A 627 6.79 -31.97 3.19
CA ASN A 627 5.48 -31.50 2.81
C ASN A 627 5.23 -31.81 1.35
N VAL A 628 4.02 -32.26 1.06
CA VAL A 628 3.52 -32.52 -0.29
C VAL A 628 2.14 -31.91 -0.45
N ILE A 629 1.79 -31.58 -1.69
CA ILE A 629 0.42 -31.35 -2.11
C ILE A 629 0.03 -32.55 -2.95
N ILE A 630 -0.97 -33.29 -2.50
CA ILE A 630 -1.52 -34.42 -3.24
C ILE A 630 -2.84 -33.97 -3.85
N LYS A 631 -2.93 -34.03 -5.18
CA LYS A 631 -4.18 -33.88 -5.92
C LYS A 631 -4.75 -35.28 -6.16
N PRO A 632 -5.98 -35.58 -5.69
CA PRO A 632 -6.58 -36.87 -5.93
C PRO A 632 -6.85 -37.08 -7.42
N ALA A 633 -6.92 -38.35 -7.83
CA ALA A 633 -7.43 -38.72 -9.14
C ALA A 633 -8.96 -38.54 -9.15
N SER A 634 -9.50 -37.93 -10.20
CA SER A 634 -10.90 -37.54 -10.26
C SER A 634 -11.62 -38.16 -11.46
N CYS A 635 -12.91 -38.46 -11.27
CA CYS A 635 -13.81 -38.94 -12.31
C CYS A 635 -13.31 -40.22 -13.04
N GLY A 636 -12.58 -41.08 -12.34
CA GLY A 636 -12.03 -42.33 -12.87
C GLY A 636 -10.83 -42.17 -13.81
N ASN A 637 -10.24 -40.97 -13.90
CA ASN A 637 -9.10 -40.68 -14.77
C ASN A 637 -7.75 -40.73 -14.04
N SER A 638 -6.66 -40.92 -14.78
CA SER A 638 -5.28 -40.82 -14.28
C SER A 638 -4.80 -39.36 -14.27
N ASN A 639 -5.46 -38.49 -13.50
CA ASN A 639 -5.15 -37.05 -13.44
C ASN A 639 -4.71 -36.58 -12.03
N GLY A 640 -4.40 -37.53 -11.15
CA GLY A 640 -3.86 -37.29 -9.82
C GLY A 640 -2.39 -36.87 -9.88
N SER A 641 -1.93 -36.20 -8.83
CA SER A 641 -0.52 -35.77 -8.75
C SER A 641 -0.01 -35.67 -7.32
N ILE A 642 1.30 -35.84 -7.16
CA ILE A 642 2.05 -35.58 -5.94
C ILE A 642 3.07 -34.48 -6.27
N THR A 643 2.88 -33.30 -5.68
CA THR A 643 3.79 -32.17 -5.80
C THR A 643 4.58 -32.01 -4.52
N ILE A 644 5.90 -32.21 -4.58
CA ILE A 644 6.78 -32.04 -3.43
C ILE A 644 6.95 -30.54 -3.17
N GLN A 645 6.66 -30.09 -1.94
CA GLN A 645 6.81 -28.67 -1.54
C GLN A 645 8.12 -28.43 -0.81
N SER A 646 8.55 -29.40 -0.01
CA SER A 646 9.81 -29.29 0.75
C SER A 646 10.28 -30.64 1.27
N TYR A 647 11.57 -30.72 1.56
CA TYR A 647 12.23 -31.85 2.19
C TYR A 647 12.53 -31.54 3.67
N GLN A 648 12.56 -32.56 4.52
CA GLN A 648 13.02 -32.44 5.91
C GLN A 648 14.54 -32.31 5.96
N THR A 649 15.20 -32.84 4.93
CA THR A 649 16.65 -32.82 4.72
C THR A 649 16.99 -32.10 3.42
N ASP A 650 18.22 -32.25 2.93
CA ASP A 650 18.67 -31.66 1.66
C ASP A 650 17.78 -32.06 0.48
N LYS A 651 17.69 -31.16 -0.52
CA LYS A 651 17.02 -31.46 -1.78
C LYS A 651 17.83 -32.50 -2.57
N PRO A 652 17.23 -33.64 -2.98
CA PRO A 652 17.89 -34.61 -3.84
C PRO A 652 18.13 -34.08 -5.26
N VAL A 653 19.04 -34.73 -5.99
CA VAL A 653 19.36 -34.41 -7.39
C VAL A 653 18.67 -35.37 -8.35
N LEU A 654 18.49 -36.63 -7.96
CA LEU A 654 17.85 -37.68 -8.77
C LEU A 654 16.61 -38.24 -8.05
N PHE A 655 15.58 -38.57 -8.85
CA PHE A 655 14.28 -39.04 -8.37
C PHE A 655 13.84 -40.27 -9.17
N ILE A 656 13.28 -41.26 -8.48
CA ILE A 656 12.63 -42.42 -9.10
C ILE A 656 11.33 -42.69 -8.36
N TRP A 657 10.21 -42.59 -9.06
CA TRP A 657 8.89 -42.94 -8.56
C TRP A 657 8.53 -44.36 -8.96
N LYS A 658 8.05 -45.16 -8.00
CA LYS A 658 7.53 -46.50 -8.26
C LYS A 658 6.09 -46.65 -7.78
N ASP A 659 5.29 -47.39 -8.53
CA ASP A 659 3.95 -47.81 -8.11
C ASP A 659 4.01 -48.92 -7.04
N ALA A 660 2.84 -49.39 -6.60
CA ALA A 660 2.73 -50.44 -5.59
C ALA A 660 3.28 -51.81 -6.05
N ASP A 661 3.35 -52.05 -7.37
CA ASP A 661 3.91 -53.26 -7.97
C ASP A 661 5.44 -53.16 -8.17
N GLY A 662 6.02 -51.99 -7.85
CA GLY A 662 7.46 -51.72 -7.95
C GLY A 662 7.94 -51.25 -9.33
N ASN A 663 7.02 -50.97 -10.26
CA ASN A 663 7.37 -50.47 -11.59
C ASN A 663 7.70 -48.98 -11.54
N ALA A 664 8.73 -48.56 -12.27
CA ALA A 664 9.09 -47.15 -12.36
C ALA A 664 8.06 -46.39 -13.21
N VAL A 665 7.45 -45.35 -12.63
CA VAL A 665 6.37 -44.54 -13.25
C VAL A 665 6.76 -43.07 -13.46
N GLY A 666 7.93 -42.65 -12.97
CA GLY A 666 8.43 -41.29 -13.17
C GLY A 666 9.84 -41.08 -12.63
N ASN A 667 10.53 -40.05 -13.15
CA ASN A 667 11.88 -39.67 -12.74
C ASN A 667 12.04 -38.16 -12.46
N ASN A 668 10.92 -37.42 -12.44
CA ASN A 668 10.89 -36.01 -12.06
C ASN A 668 10.66 -35.87 -10.54
N GLU A 669 10.97 -34.68 -10.01
CA GLU A 669 10.73 -34.34 -8.60
C GLU A 669 9.25 -34.53 -8.22
N ASN A 670 8.34 -34.10 -9.10
CA ASN A 670 6.89 -34.25 -8.94
C ASN A 670 6.37 -35.40 -9.80
N LEU A 671 5.35 -36.09 -9.32
CA LEU A 671 4.62 -37.12 -10.06
C LEU A 671 3.26 -36.56 -10.51
N THR A 672 2.95 -36.63 -11.80
CA THR A 672 1.69 -36.13 -12.37
C THR A 672 1.04 -37.18 -13.26
N ASP A 673 -0.25 -37.00 -13.55
CA ASP A 673 -1.02 -37.80 -14.52
C ASP A 673 -1.06 -39.30 -14.20
N VAL A 674 -1.26 -39.60 -12.91
CA VAL A 674 -1.33 -40.97 -12.38
C VAL A 674 -2.70 -41.28 -11.77
N SER A 675 -3.05 -42.57 -11.77
CA SER A 675 -4.28 -43.08 -11.15
C SER A 675 -4.23 -43.00 -9.62
N ALA A 676 -5.37 -43.21 -8.97
CA ALA A 676 -5.39 -43.47 -7.54
C ALA A 676 -4.55 -44.72 -7.22
N GLY A 677 -3.74 -44.65 -6.17
CA GLY A 677 -2.75 -45.67 -5.86
C GLY A 677 -1.69 -45.19 -4.88
N THR A 678 -0.81 -46.10 -4.47
CA THR A 678 0.33 -45.78 -3.60
C THR A 678 1.60 -45.70 -4.43
N TYR A 679 2.36 -44.63 -4.23
CA TYR A 679 3.59 -44.32 -4.95
C TYR A 679 4.73 -44.10 -3.97
N THR A 680 5.88 -44.73 -4.25
CA THR A 680 7.11 -44.58 -3.46
C THR A 680 8.13 -43.75 -4.22
N LEU A 681 8.74 -42.78 -3.54
CA LEU A 681 9.82 -41.97 -4.09
C LEU A 681 11.15 -42.46 -3.54
N THR A 682 12.03 -42.90 -4.43
CA THR A 682 13.46 -43.08 -4.15
C THR A 682 14.23 -41.85 -4.60
N ALA A 683 15.13 -41.35 -3.76
CA ALA A 683 15.88 -40.13 -4.02
C ALA A 683 17.38 -40.31 -3.80
N SER A 684 18.21 -39.58 -4.56
CA SER A 684 19.66 -39.66 -4.51
C SER A 684 20.36 -38.32 -4.83
N ASP A 685 21.62 -38.14 -4.40
CA ASP A 685 22.50 -37.06 -4.87
C ASP A 685 23.18 -37.35 -6.22
N GLY A 686 23.07 -38.56 -6.75
CA GLY A 686 23.81 -38.99 -7.94
C GLY A 686 25.28 -39.38 -7.67
N LEU A 687 25.67 -39.47 -6.40
CA LEU A 687 26.89 -40.14 -5.97
C LEU A 687 26.51 -41.54 -5.45
N ASN A 688 26.63 -41.77 -4.14
CA ASN A 688 26.38 -43.07 -3.52
C ASN A 688 25.30 -43.02 -2.43
N CYS A 689 24.68 -41.86 -2.17
CA CYS A 689 23.59 -41.78 -1.22
C CYS A 689 22.25 -41.92 -1.95
N GLU A 690 21.55 -43.02 -1.67
CA GLU A 690 20.23 -43.33 -2.20
C GLU A 690 19.36 -43.93 -1.10
N ASN A 691 18.12 -43.44 -0.95
CA ASN A 691 17.14 -44.02 -0.04
C ASN A 691 15.70 -43.72 -0.49
N ILE A 692 14.73 -44.42 0.10
CA ILE A 692 13.30 -44.10 -0.05
C ILE A 692 13.00 -42.82 0.74
N ALA A 693 12.60 -41.77 0.04
CA ALA A 693 12.33 -40.44 0.59
C ALA A 693 10.88 -40.25 1.04
N GLY A 694 9.95 -41.11 0.61
CA GLY A 694 8.57 -41.11 1.06
C GLY A 694 7.69 -42.12 0.33
N SER A 695 6.53 -42.39 0.92
CA SER A 695 5.45 -43.17 0.32
C SER A 695 4.17 -42.35 0.43
N PHE A 696 3.45 -42.18 -0.68
CA PHE A 696 2.29 -41.29 -0.77
C PHE A 696 1.14 -42.00 -1.44
N THR A 697 -0.07 -41.74 -0.98
CA THR A 697 -1.29 -42.33 -1.54
C THR A 697 -2.10 -41.24 -2.22
N ILE A 698 -2.40 -41.46 -3.50
CA ILE A 698 -3.36 -40.65 -4.26
C ILE A 698 -4.72 -41.33 -4.11
N GLU A 699 -5.67 -40.62 -3.53
CA GLU A 699 -7.06 -41.08 -3.40
C GLU A 699 -7.84 -40.84 -4.69
N SER A 700 -8.96 -41.55 -4.85
CA SER A 700 -9.95 -41.28 -5.90
C SER A 700 -11.11 -40.47 -5.32
N THR A 701 -11.54 -39.41 -5.99
CA THR A 701 -12.79 -38.71 -5.63
C THR A 701 -13.96 -39.25 -6.44
N GLU A 702 -15.11 -39.44 -5.78
CA GLU A 702 -16.36 -39.71 -6.46
C GLU A 702 -16.89 -38.46 -7.16
N SER A 703 -17.55 -38.64 -8.30
CA SER A 703 -18.27 -37.55 -8.96
C SER A 703 -19.45 -37.08 -8.10
N PRO A 704 -19.80 -35.78 -8.11
CA PRO A 704 -21.01 -35.33 -7.44
C PRO A 704 -22.26 -36.00 -8.02
N ILE A 705 -23.38 -35.90 -7.30
CA ILE A 705 -24.69 -36.37 -7.74
C ILE A 705 -25.66 -35.19 -7.66
N ILE A 706 -26.40 -34.94 -8.74
CA ILE A 706 -27.52 -33.99 -8.74
C ILE A 706 -28.75 -34.74 -8.25
N ASP A 707 -29.26 -34.36 -7.09
CA ASP A 707 -30.50 -34.90 -6.54
C ASP A 707 -31.64 -33.90 -6.78
N LEU A 708 -32.55 -34.29 -7.68
CA LEU A 708 -33.74 -33.52 -8.05
C LEU A 708 -34.98 -33.92 -7.23
N THR A 709 -34.88 -34.85 -6.28
CA THR A 709 -36.06 -35.39 -5.58
C THR A 709 -36.79 -34.37 -4.71
N THR A 710 -36.09 -33.37 -4.19
CA THR A 710 -36.65 -32.26 -3.42
C THR A 710 -36.97 -31.03 -4.26
N MET A 711 -36.70 -31.08 -5.56
CA MET A 711 -36.83 -29.94 -6.47
C MET A 711 -38.29 -29.46 -6.53
N GLN A 712 -38.46 -28.14 -6.36
CA GLN A 712 -39.74 -27.48 -6.55
C GLN A 712 -39.71 -26.63 -7.80
N SER A 713 -40.84 -26.55 -8.52
CA SER A 713 -40.97 -25.67 -9.68
C SER A 713 -42.31 -24.94 -9.67
N PHE A 714 -42.29 -23.65 -10.02
CA PHE A 714 -43.48 -22.82 -10.10
C PHE A 714 -43.37 -21.79 -11.22
N ILE A 715 -44.52 -21.40 -11.79
CA ILE A 715 -44.63 -20.38 -12.83
C ILE A 715 -45.15 -19.07 -12.22
N SER A 716 -44.58 -17.95 -12.65
CA SER A 716 -45.06 -16.61 -12.32
C SER A 716 -46.46 -16.40 -12.86
N CYS A 717 -47.20 -15.50 -12.21
CA CYS A 717 -48.62 -15.27 -12.46
C CYS A 717 -48.92 -14.74 -13.88
N ASP A 718 -47.95 -14.07 -14.51
CA ASP A 718 -48.03 -13.62 -15.90
C ASP A 718 -47.82 -14.77 -16.93
N GLY A 719 -47.34 -15.92 -16.45
CA GLY A 719 -47.01 -17.10 -17.25
C GLY A 719 -45.68 -17.02 -17.99
N LYS A 720 -44.82 -16.04 -17.68
CA LYS A 720 -43.61 -15.78 -18.47
C LYS A 720 -42.32 -16.30 -17.85
N THR A 721 -42.31 -16.51 -16.54
CA THR A 721 -41.12 -16.87 -15.78
C THR A 721 -41.38 -18.10 -14.93
N ILE A 722 -40.43 -19.02 -14.91
CA ILE A 722 -40.45 -20.22 -14.08
C ILE A 722 -39.26 -20.13 -13.13
N ASN A 723 -39.48 -20.58 -11.91
CA ASN A 723 -38.41 -20.71 -10.92
C ASN A 723 -38.29 -22.18 -10.50
N ILE A 724 -37.04 -22.63 -10.34
CA ILE A 724 -36.71 -23.92 -9.73
C ILE A 724 -35.92 -23.68 -8.46
N THR A 725 -36.33 -24.33 -7.37
CA THR A 725 -35.64 -24.27 -6.06
C THR A 725 -35.41 -25.66 -5.50
N ASP A 726 -34.63 -25.73 -4.42
CA ASP A 726 -34.46 -26.92 -3.56
C ASP A 726 -33.76 -28.12 -4.21
N ILE A 727 -33.02 -27.90 -5.30
CA ILE A 727 -32.09 -28.91 -5.85
C ILE A 727 -30.95 -29.15 -4.86
N GLN A 728 -30.62 -30.41 -4.61
CA GLN A 728 -29.50 -30.80 -3.76
C GLN A 728 -28.34 -31.33 -4.61
N ILE A 729 -27.11 -30.97 -4.25
CA ILE A 729 -25.90 -31.57 -4.80
C ILE A 729 -25.27 -32.43 -3.71
N LEU A 730 -25.32 -33.74 -3.91
CA LEU A 730 -24.73 -34.72 -3.00
C LEU A 730 -23.28 -34.98 -3.42
N GLY A 731 -22.36 -35.06 -2.45
CA GLY A 731 -20.94 -35.26 -2.68
C GLY A 731 -20.07 -34.34 -1.82
N SER A 732 -18.78 -34.67 -1.71
CA SER A 732 -17.81 -33.97 -0.86
C SER A 732 -16.84 -33.05 -1.61
N THR A 733 -17.09 -32.80 -2.91
CA THR A 733 -16.15 -32.11 -3.81
C THR A 733 -16.44 -30.62 -4.05
N SER A 734 -17.31 -30.00 -3.23
CA SER A 734 -17.55 -28.54 -3.19
C SER A 734 -16.25 -27.71 -3.10
N PRO A 735 -16.18 -26.49 -3.69
CA PRO A 735 -17.26 -25.73 -4.36
C PRO A 735 -17.66 -26.28 -5.73
N TYR A 736 -18.91 -25.98 -6.14
CA TYR A 736 -19.50 -26.37 -7.41
C TYR A 736 -19.81 -25.15 -8.28
N ASN A 737 -19.63 -25.29 -9.59
CA ASN A 737 -20.07 -24.35 -10.61
C ASN A 737 -21.32 -24.90 -11.31
N PHE A 738 -22.30 -24.04 -11.53
CA PHE A 738 -23.61 -24.40 -12.07
C PHE A 738 -23.81 -23.78 -13.45
N GLN A 739 -24.39 -24.56 -14.37
CA GLN A 739 -24.77 -24.10 -15.69
C GLN A 739 -26.11 -24.72 -16.06
N TRP A 740 -27.14 -23.89 -16.17
CA TRP A 740 -28.41 -24.28 -16.76
C TRP A 740 -28.36 -24.11 -18.26
N ILE A 741 -28.64 -25.19 -18.98
CA ILE A 741 -28.50 -25.25 -20.43
C ILE A 741 -29.86 -25.59 -21.04
N ASP A 742 -30.25 -24.87 -22.10
CA ASP A 742 -31.48 -25.15 -22.85
C ASP A 742 -31.33 -26.39 -23.75
N SER A 743 -32.44 -26.85 -24.33
CA SER A 743 -32.45 -27.99 -25.27
C SER A 743 -31.63 -27.77 -26.55
N SER A 744 -31.25 -26.52 -26.85
CA SER A 744 -30.39 -26.16 -27.99
C SER A 744 -28.90 -26.10 -27.61
N GLY A 745 -28.55 -26.35 -26.35
CA GLY A 745 -27.18 -26.34 -25.85
C GLY A 745 -26.67 -24.97 -25.41
N ASN A 746 -27.52 -23.95 -25.32
CA ASN A 746 -27.12 -22.61 -24.90
C ASN A 746 -27.16 -22.46 -23.37
N LEU A 747 -26.17 -21.77 -22.81
CA LEU A 747 -26.18 -21.37 -21.40
C LEU A 747 -27.28 -20.32 -21.14
N VAL A 748 -28.13 -20.60 -20.16
CA VAL A 748 -29.28 -19.76 -19.79
C VAL A 748 -29.06 -19.08 -18.43
N TYR A 749 -28.48 -19.80 -17.47
CA TYR A 749 -28.28 -19.31 -16.11
C TYR A 749 -27.10 -20.03 -15.44
N ASN A 750 -26.49 -19.42 -14.42
CA ASN A 750 -25.24 -19.90 -13.81
C ASN A 750 -25.28 -20.03 -12.28
N GLU A 751 -26.47 -20.11 -11.69
CA GLU A 751 -26.67 -20.45 -10.28
C GLU A 751 -27.42 -21.77 -10.14
N LEU A 752 -27.43 -22.35 -8.93
CA LEU A 752 -28.10 -23.64 -8.66
C LEU A 752 -29.61 -23.56 -8.90
N ASN A 753 -30.26 -22.50 -8.41
CA ASN A 753 -31.68 -22.26 -8.59
C ASN A 753 -31.91 -21.56 -9.94
N LEU A 754 -32.84 -22.05 -10.75
CA LEU A 754 -33.10 -21.50 -12.09
C LEU A 754 -34.20 -20.44 -12.03
N THR A 755 -34.00 -19.33 -12.75
CA THR A 755 -35.07 -18.44 -13.18
C THR A 755 -35.03 -18.30 -14.71
N ALA A 756 -36.05 -18.81 -15.41
CA ALA A 756 -36.05 -18.87 -16.87
C ALA A 756 -37.46 -18.79 -17.47
N LYS A 757 -37.57 -18.73 -18.80
CA LYS A 757 -38.87 -18.88 -19.50
C LYS A 757 -39.34 -20.34 -19.48
N PRO A 758 -40.63 -20.62 -19.73
CA PRO A 758 -41.07 -21.98 -20.05
C PRO A 758 -40.20 -22.61 -21.14
N GLY A 759 -39.76 -23.84 -20.88
CA GLY A 759 -38.79 -24.54 -21.72
C GLY A 759 -38.26 -25.81 -21.07
N LYS A 760 -37.35 -26.47 -21.79
CA LYS A 760 -36.64 -27.67 -21.33
C LYS A 760 -35.21 -27.32 -21.00
N TYR A 761 -34.78 -27.65 -19.79
CA TYR A 761 -33.45 -27.32 -19.29
C TYR A 761 -32.81 -28.53 -18.61
N TYR A 762 -31.49 -28.58 -18.60
CA TYR A 762 -30.74 -29.49 -17.73
C TYR A 762 -29.66 -28.70 -17.00
N LEU A 763 -29.35 -29.16 -15.79
CA LEU A 763 -28.31 -28.58 -14.94
C LEU A 763 -27.01 -29.33 -15.17
N LYS A 764 -25.98 -28.61 -15.62
CA LYS A 764 -24.59 -29.06 -15.62
C LYS A 764 -23.91 -28.56 -14.36
N VAL A 765 -23.23 -29.44 -13.64
CA VAL A 765 -22.49 -29.15 -12.42
C VAL A 765 -21.04 -29.56 -12.61
N VAL A 766 -20.11 -28.66 -12.25
CA VAL A 766 -18.67 -28.92 -12.27
C VAL A 766 -18.10 -28.69 -10.89
N ASP A 767 -17.40 -29.67 -10.32
CA ASP A 767 -16.75 -29.52 -9.00
C ASP A 767 -15.36 -28.89 -9.06
N LYS A 768 -14.74 -28.69 -7.90
CA LYS A 768 -13.39 -28.09 -7.79
C LYS A 768 -12.28 -28.93 -8.44
N TYR A 769 -12.52 -30.20 -8.70
CA TYR A 769 -11.58 -31.13 -9.33
C TYR A 769 -11.85 -31.30 -10.83
N GLY A 770 -12.84 -30.59 -11.37
CA GLY A 770 -13.21 -30.60 -12.78
C GLY A 770 -14.13 -31.75 -13.18
N CYS A 771 -14.75 -32.47 -12.23
CA CYS A 771 -15.72 -33.49 -12.58
C CYS A 771 -17.03 -32.83 -13.03
N GLU A 772 -17.42 -33.14 -14.26
CA GLU A 772 -18.65 -32.64 -14.86
C GLU A 772 -19.75 -33.71 -14.81
N ILE A 773 -20.91 -33.33 -14.30
CA ILE A 773 -22.13 -34.13 -14.34
C ILE A 773 -23.28 -33.29 -14.91
N THR A 774 -24.25 -33.96 -15.52
CA THR A 774 -25.45 -33.32 -16.06
C THR A 774 -26.68 -34.02 -15.51
N SER A 775 -27.69 -33.25 -15.14
CA SER A 775 -28.99 -33.80 -14.75
C SER A 775 -29.71 -34.39 -15.96
N GLU A 776 -30.79 -35.12 -15.70
CA GLU A 776 -31.81 -35.33 -16.71
C GLU A 776 -32.45 -34.00 -17.16
N VAL A 777 -33.12 -34.03 -18.32
CA VAL A 777 -33.82 -32.86 -18.85
C VAL A 777 -35.11 -32.63 -18.04
N ILE A 778 -35.23 -31.44 -17.46
CA ILE A 778 -36.40 -30.97 -16.74
C ILE A 778 -37.31 -30.24 -17.74
N ASP A 779 -38.51 -30.79 -17.95
CA ASP A 779 -39.53 -30.23 -18.85
C ASP A 779 -40.50 -29.32 -18.09
N LEU A 780 -40.35 -28.01 -18.26
CA LEU A 780 -41.18 -27.01 -17.59
C LEU A 780 -42.29 -26.45 -18.49
N ASP A 781 -42.44 -26.94 -19.73
CA ASP A 781 -43.47 -26.48 -20.68
C ASP A 781 -44.89 -26.74 -20.14
N LEU A 782 -45.05 -27.77 -19.32
CA LEU A 782 -46.33 -28.13 -18.72
C LEU A 782 -46.80 -27.15 -17.64
N LEU A 783 -45.91 -26.34 -17.07
CA LEU A 783 -46.28 -25.31 -16.09
C LEU A 783 -47.04 -24.15 -16.74
N GLU A 784 -46.80 -23.86 -18.02
CA GLU A 784 -47.56 -22.83 -18.77
C GLU A 784 -49.05 -23.20 -18.87
N LYS A 785 -49.37 -24.50 -18.93
CA LYS A 785 -50.74 -25.01 -18.97
C LYS A 785 -51.51 -24.87 -17.65
N LYS A 786 -50.83 -24.54 -16.54
CA LYS A 786 -51.44 -24.34 -15.21
C LYS A 786 -51.87 -22.88 -14.95
N LYS A 787 -51.69 -21.98 -15.92
CA LYS A 787 -52.05 -20.56 -15.83
C LYS A 787 -53.57 -20.36 -15.71
N LEU A 788 -53.98 -19.44 -14.83
CA LEU A 788 -55.37 -18.96 -14.77
C LEU A 788 -55.73 -18.18 -16.03
N GLN A 789 -56.72 -18.67 -16.77
CA GLN A 789 -57.27 -18.00 -17.95
C GLN A 789 -58.57 -17.29 -17.59
N VAL A 790 -58.61 -15.98 -17.83
CA VAL A 790 -59.76 -15.14 -17.47
C VAL A 790 -60.44 -14.59 -18.73
N PRO A 791 -61.41 -15.32 -19.33
CA PRO A 791 -62.21 -14.79 -20.43
C PRO A 791 -62.95 -13.52 -19.99
N ASN A 792 -63.14 -12.62 -20.94
CA ASN A 792 -63.77 -11.31 -20.72
C ASN A 792 -65.22 -11.23 -21.25
N SER A 793 -65.81 -12.37 -21.67
CA SER A 793 -67.19 -12.43 -22.14
C SER A 793 -67.86 -13.78 -21.82
N ILE A 794 -69.19 -13.79 -21.65
CA ILE A 794 -70.05 -14.98 -21.59
C ILE A 794 -71.31 -14.79 -22.43
N THR A 795 -71.92 -15.88 -22.89
CA THR A 795 -73.16 -15.94 -23.68
C THR A 795 -74.14 -16.92 -23.03
N PRO A 796 -74.79 -16.59 -21.90
CA PRO A 796 -75.74 -17.46 -21.21
C PRO A 796 -77.06 -17.62 -22.00
N ASN A 797 -77.01 -18.37 -23.10
CA ASN A 797 -78.12 -18.63 -24.03
C ASN A 797 -78.60 -20.10 -24.00
N GLY A 798 -77.90 -20.98 -23.29
CA GLY A 798 -78.21 -22.39 -23.09
C GLY A 798 -77.73 -23.32 -24.21
N ASP A 799 -76.83 -22.87 -25.09
CA ASP A 799 -76.28 -23.67 -26.20
C ASP A 799 -75.08 -24.56 -25.79
N GLY A 800 -74.64 -24.47 -24.53
CA GLY A 800 -73.51 -25.20 -23.97
C GLY A 800 -72.15 -24.55 -24.22
N VAL A 801 -72.11 -23.37 -24.86
CA VAL A 801 -70.87 -22.66 -25.23
C VAL A 801 -70.82 -21.31 -24.52
N ASN A 802 -69.85 -21.13 -23.63
CA ASN A 802 -69.66 -19.91 -22.83
C ASN A 802 -70.92 -19.47 -22.03
N ASP A 803 -71.80 -20.41 -21.68
CA ASP A 803 -72.98 -20.14 -20.87
C ASP A 803 -72.63 -19.67 -19.45
N THR A 804 -71.46 -20.09 -18.98
CA THR A 804 -70.90 -19.73 -17.69
C THR A 804 -69.54 -19.07 -17.88
N TRP A 805 -69.12 -18.31 -16.88
CA TRP A 805 -67.78 -17.74 -16.83
C TRP A 805 -66.80 -18.83 -16.44
N ARG A 806 -66.44 -19.72 -17.36
CA ARG A 806 -65.48 -20.79 -17.08
C ARG A 806 -64.07 -20.20 -16.98
N LEU A 807 -63.36 -20.52 -15.90
CA LEU A 807 -61.99 -20.05 -15.64
C LEU A 807 -61.01 -21.22 -15.60
N PRO A 808 -60.48 -21.69 -16.75
CA PRO A 808 -59.46 -22.73 -16.77
C PRO A 808 -58.24 -22.34 -15.91
N GLY A 809 -57.80 -23.26 -15.05
CA GLY A 809 -56.69 -23.03 -14.13
C GLY A 809 -57.09 -22.39 -12.79
N ALA A 810 -58.38 -22.07 -12.58
CA ALA A 810 -58.88 -21.60 -11.28
C ALA A 810 -58.80 -22.69 -10.21
N GLU A 811 -58.89 -23.96 -10.61
CA GLU A 811 -58.74 -25.14 -9.74
C GLU A 811 -57.36 -25.20 -9.04
N ASN A 812 -56.35 -24.52 -9.59
CA ASN A 812 -55.01 -24.43 -8.98
C ASN A 812 -54.96 -23.43 -7.82
N TYR A 813 -56.03 -22.66 -7.59
CA TYR A 813 -56.12 -21.63 -6.55
C TYR A 813 -57.33 -21.88 -5.63
N PRO A 814 -57.34 -22.96 -4.83
CA PRO A 814 -58.49 -23.35 -4.00
C PRO A 814 -58.85 -22.30 -2.91
N ASN A 815 -57.92 -21.41 -2.58
CA ASN A 815 -58.13 -20.33 -1.63
C ASN A 815 -58.47 -18.97 -2.27
N ALA A 816 -58.43 -18.87 -3.60
CA ALA A 816 -58.71 -17.62 -4.30
C ALA A 816 -60.18 -17.20 -4.16
N GLU A 817 -60.42 -15.90 -4.20
CA GLU A 817 -61.76 -15.32 -4.12
C GLU A 817 -62.10 -14.60 -5.41
N PHE A 818 -63.22 -14.96 -6.03
CA PHE A 818 -63.67 -14.46 -7.32
C PHE A 818 -64.92 -13.64 -7.13
N PHE A 819 -64.90 -12.40 -7.59
CA PHE A 819 -65.97 -11.43 -7.42
C PHE A 819 -66.40 -10.90 -8.78
N ILE A 820 -67.71 -10.69 -8.99
CA ILE A 820 -68.21 -9.86 -10.11
C ILE A 820 -69.12 -8.78 -9.54
N PHE A 821 -68.96 -7.58 -10.09
CA PHE A 821 -69.68 -6.36 -9.71
C PHE A 821 -70.46 -5.80 -10.90
N ASN A 822 -71.62 -5.21 -10.62
CA ASN A 822 -72.35 -4.41 -11.60
C ASN A 822 -71.72 -3.00 -11.76
N ARG A 823 -72.27 -2.18 -12.67
CA ARG A 823 -71.76 -0.82 -12.94
C ARG A 823 -71.85 0.13 -11.73
N THR A 824 -72.74 -0.11 -10.79
CA THR A 824 -72.89 0.70 -9.56
C THR A 824 -71.96 0.26 -8.43
N GLY A 825 -71.20 -0.84 -8.63
CA GLY A 825 -70.25 -1.37 -7.65
C GLY A 825 -70.85 -2.44 -6.72
N ASP A 826 -72.09 -2.86 -6.92
CA ASP A 826 -72.69 -3.93 -6.13
C ASP A 826 -72.13 -5.29 -6.56
N ARG A 827 -71.73 -6.11 -5.58
CA ARG A 827 -71.27 -7.48 -5.82
C ARG A 827 -72.46 -8.36 -6.21
N ILE A 828 -72.44 -8.85 -7.44
CA ILE A 828 -73.48 -9.73 -7.98
C ILE A 828 -73.07 -11.21 -8.00
N PHE A 829 -71.78 -11.49 -7.83
CA PHE A 829 -71.28 -12.86 -7.74
C PHE A 829 -70.07 -12.95 -6.81
N TYR A 830 -69.98 -14.07 -6.11
CA TYR A 830 -68.86 -14.46 -5.26
C TYR A 830 -68.69 -15.97 -5.34
N SER A 831 -67.45 -16.43 -5.51
CA SER A 831 -67.07 -17.82 -5.30
C SER A 831 -65.67 -17.89 -4.70
N LYS A 832 -65.47 -18.81 -3.74
CA LYS A 832 -64.15 -19.12 -3.17
C LYS A 832 -63.65 -20.43 -3.77
N GLY A 833 -62.40 -20.45 -4.22
CA GLY A 833 -61.81 -21.58 -4.95
C GLY A 833 -62.46 -21.84 -6.32
N TYR A 834 -63.30 -20.92 -6.78
CA TYR A 834 -64.10 -21.04 -8.01
C TYR A 834 -64.99 -22.31 -8.07
N ASP A 835 -65.55 -22.70 -6.93
CA ASP A 835 -66.42 -23.87 -6.78
C ASP A 835 -67.72 -23.81 -7.59
N LYS A 836 -68.17 -22.59 -7.93
CA LYS A 836 -69.36 -22.32 -8.72
C LYS A 836 -68.99 -21.36 -9.82
N GLU A 837 -69.30 -21.68 -11.07
CA GLU A 837 -69.11 -20.75 -12.17
C GLU A 837 -70.24 -19.69 -12.20
N PHE A 838 -69.93 -18.48 -12.64
CA PHE A 838 -70.95 -17.45 -12.82
C PHE A 838 -71.76 -17.69 -14.10
N ASP A 839 -73.07 -17.90 -13.96
CA ASP A 839 -74.00 -18.25 -15.04
C ASP A 839 -74.72 -17.05 -15.68
N GLY A 840 -74.28 -15.83 -15.37
CA GLY A 840 -74.92 -14.61 -15.85
C GLY A 840 -76.26 -14.30 -15.17
N THR A 841 -76.57 -14.90 -14.02
CA THR A 841 -77.78 -14.59 -13.24
C THR A 841 -77.46 -13.91 -11.91
N TYR A 842 -78.42 -13.14 -11.37
CA TYR A 842 -78.36 -12.59 -10.02
C TYR A 842 -79.72 -12.76 -9.33
N ASN A 843 -79.73 -13.35 -8.12
CA ASN A 843 -80.95 -13.73 -7.39
C ASN A 843 -81.95 -14.55 -8.25
N GLY A 844 -81.43 -15.46 -9.07
CA GLY A 844 -82.23 -16.34 -9.93
C GLY A 844 -82.82 -15.68 -11.17
N LYS A 845 -82.48 -14.41 -11.46
CA LYS A 845 -82.93 -13.69 -12.66
C LYS A 845 -81.76 -13.47 -13.63
N PRO A 846 -81.96 -13.64 -14.95
CA PRO A 846 -80.95 -13.31 -15.94
C PRO A 846 -80.56 -11.83 -15.87
N LEU A 847 -79.26 -11.56 -15.94
CA LEU A 847 -78.73 -10.21 -16.02
C LEU A 847 -78.87 -9.64 -17.44
N ASN A 848 -78.79 -8.32 -17.55
CA ASN A 848 -78.88 -7.63 -18.84
C ASN A 848 -77.58 -7.79 -19.63
N VAL A 849 -77.69 -7.75 -20.96
CA VAL A 849 -76.51 -7.59 -21.83
C VAL A 849 -75.79 -6.31 -21.44
N GLY A 850 -74.49 -6.41 -21.21
CA GLY A 850 -73.70 -5.29 -20.72
C GLY A 850 -72.37 -5.69 -20.11
N VAL A 851 -71.61 -4.68 -19.69
CA VAL A 851 -70.28 -4.86 -19.09
C VAL A 851 -70.40 -4.88 -17.56
N TYR A 852 -69.82 -5.91 -16.98
CA TYR A 852 -69.62 -6.15 -15.55
C TYR A 852 -68.12 -6.13 -15.24
N TYR A 853 -67.76 -6.07 -13.97
CA TYR A 853 -66.35 -5.98 -13.55
C TYR A 853 -66.00 -7.13 -12.63
N TYR A 854 -64.92 -7.83 -12.91
CA TYR A 854 -64.43 -8.88 -12.02
C TYR A 854 -63.24 -8.41 -11.19
N VAL A 855 -63.12 -8.98 -9.99
CA VAL A 855 -61.92 -8.95 -9.17
C VAL A 855 -61.63 -10.38 -8.74
N ILE A 856 -60.39 -10.84 -8.93
CA ILE A 856 -59.92 -12.15 -8.50
C ILE A 856 -58.77 -11.92 -7.54
N ASP A 857 -58.95 -12.27 -6.27
CA ASP A 857 -57.90 -12.22 -5.26
C ASP A 857 -57.32 -13.64 -5.11
N LEU A 858 -56.13 -13.87 -5.65
CA LEU A 858 -55.53 -15.22 -5.66
C LEU A 858 -55.05 -15.69 -4.29
N LYS A 859 -54.99 -14.80 -3.28
CA LYS A 859 -54.41 -15.06 -1.95
C LYS A 859 -52.98 -15.61 -2.02
N THR A 860 -52.25 -15.22 -3.05
CA THR A 860 -50.82 -15.49 -3.27
C THR A 860 -50.10 -14.16 -3.53
N ASP A 861 -48.78 -14.21 -3.66
CA ASP A 861 -47.94 -13.04 -4.00
C ASP A 861 -48.28 -12.41 -5.37
N CYS A 862 -49.18 -13.05 -6.15
CA CYS A 862 -49.73 -12.53 -7.40
C CYS A 862 -50.64 -11.29 -7.23
N GLY A 863 -51.13 -11.01 -6.02
CA GLY A 863 -52.05 -9.90 -5.76
C GLY A 863 -53.45 -10.09 -6.37
N LYS A 864 -54.16 -8.97 -6.60
CA LYS A 864 -55.53 -8.95 -7.15
C LYS A 864 -55.50 -8.74 -8.66
N LEU A 865 -56.15 -9.62 -9.41
CA LEU A 865 -56.45 -9.44 -10.83
C LEU A 865 -57.80 -8.74 -10.97
N SER A 866 -57.94 -7.83 -11.93
CA SER A 866 -59.21 -7.15 -12.20
C SER A 866 -59.39 -6.87 -13.68
N GLY A 867 -60.64 -6.88 -14.15
CA GLY A 867 -60.97 -6.59 -15.53
C GLY A 867 -62.47 -6.51 -15.77
N SER A 868 -62.88 -6.46 -17.03
CA SER A 868 -64.29 -6.44 -17.44
C SER A 868 -64.75 -7.82 -17.90
N LEU A 869 -66.00 -8.16 -17.58
CA LEU A 869 -66.73 -9.31 -18.10
C LEU A 869 -67.99 -8.83 -18.83
N THR A 870 -68.09 -9.11 -20.12
CA THR A 870 -69.24 -8.72 -20.95
C THR A 870 -70.25 -9.86 -21.03
N ILE A 871 -71.48 -9.63 -20.61
CA ILE A 871 -72.58 -10.57 -20.86
C ILE A 871 -73.18 -10.23 -22.21
N LEU A 872 -73.17 -11.20 -23.12
CA LEU A 872 -73.80 -11.17 -24.44
C LEU A 872 -74.99 -12.14 -24.43
N LYS A 873 -75.91 -12.02 -25.39
CA LYS A 873 -77.04 -12.97 -25.56
C LYS A 873 -77.05 -13.54 -26.96
#